data_AF-A0A958QHD5-F1
#
_entry.id   AF-A0A958QHD5-F1
#
_cell.length_a   1.000
_cell.length_b   1.000
_cell.length_c   1.000
_cell.angle_alpha   90.00
_cell.angle_beta   90.00
_cell.angle_gamma   90.00
#
_symmetry.space_group_name_H-M   'P 1'
#
loop_
_entity.id
_entity.type
_entity.pdbx_description
1 polymer ?
#
loop_
_entity_poly.entity_id
_entity_poly.type
_entity_poly.pdbx_seq_one_letter_code
_entity_poly.pdbx_strand_id
1 'polypeptide(L)'
;MDTGKPRIGIVTTFNQKCGLATYADYLISALRDEEIIVLAETAGAEQLTAPDDSRVRRCWKRDTSSLTQLSEEIKRSEIEILHLNCHYRFFKAHVLTQFLSEQRAAGVQIIAHVHNPYTIDPSLIALMQGSDAIIVHTPENKLEAIANGAAPESVHVLEHGVLGIDQDPAQARQRQGIPSEQKVVVCFGFAQAHKGFDEAITAAAELKAKIPNLHLYIIGGAHHEDPNSVRYVAAIKELVAKLGAQSFITIRDEFASEELVNDFLCAADAVVMNYRSTYYEASGAIARALGCKAPVIASTAPTFARFADTVFHVTSGYPLPMALELVLSNQTLNSTLRSSAAAWAEKNSWPAVAEKLLVLYRQLAERRKSLLEEIKSRGASTAQPIMRVLMQNRSNALTHRGGDTVVMERVAEGLRAMNVHVEYDLDGTADVRAYDLVHIHNFATPQITEAFARRAHEAGVPYVVTTMYEDLPLFYNQMFAQFEVLQAYTNAGQPKRKWGELSQMAKNAQPSERWENTWTAEHAASLIATGERERQSLLRDYPNVRRVDLYSCGCNLEHIEPNGDLFTAETGLKDFIFCVGRLETRKNQLSLLKALDDSELTVVFATGGFTYQPEYEEQCKKFKRRGQTIFLDRLDARMLSSAFAAARVHALPSWYELPGIVSMEAARHNTNIVVTDYGTPKDYFGDSAYYCNPGDTESIYNAVMAAYYTPPKAGLMESVEHRTWENAAKQVLGVYKAVLSASPKLNRSSYELPEWSIDNSNKTLVRTIETASDTAAEASRTVSQIADKMRSLAPIRMPDAPDPTIICDEADVIAREGRFEEALSHYKAALEIDPRFGRAYRSCAVMYLQLGGTDQATVNFEQAIKFDATDARSIAGLGTCLWTLGQQQEGYKLYEQALERSPADSSILLQLLNAAYVLDEMASLENALIQYLTQKPGDFQIKYCLAGCCFKQQKFDECIKVLSNLLEDQPEHADALELKRLAEEKLGAAQPKAEVAQPAKPAGISQTFSHAFDQKLRELEKAKEARDYGRVIIEADEVSSDASARPDQRSFAIILKGESLACLERLTEAEELLQEVAVDRVHRARAQTALGAIAAARQDWDNAQRHFKDALNCQVDNDKALAGLGICAMKQGRLHDAWDFYQRSLTVNCENMRSLLGMVQVGYELNKAPEVQAALENYLDIHPADLAILYSYAGCLYAQGGLLDAKSELEKILIFDAGHAMANELLDKINEELAESAANP
;
A
#
# COMPACT_ATOMS: atom_id res chain seq x y z
N MET A 1 10.59 25.69 55.50
CA MET A 1 10.42 27.00 54.83
C MET A 1 9.97 26.66 53.44
N ASP A 2 8.84 27.20 52.98
CA ASP A 2 8.38 26.94 51.62
C ASP A 2 9.30 27.67 50.64
N THR A 3 9.95 26.94 49.73
CA THR A 3 10.91 27.49 48.76
C THR A 3 10.22 27.97 47.48
N GLY A 4 8.93 27.64 47.29
CA GLY A 4 8.19 27.87 46.04
C GLY A 4 8.67 27.03 44.85
N LYS A 5 9.59 26.08 45.08
CA LYS A 5 10.11 25.15 44.06
C LYS A 5 9.31 23.83 44.10
N PRO A 6 9.00 23.22 42.94
CA PRO A 6 8.30 21.95 42.92
C PRO A 6 9.20 20.81 43.42
N ARG A 7 8.66 19.87 44.21
CA ARG A 7 9.42 18.67 44.61
C ARG A 7 9.49 17.65 43.48
N ILE A 8 10.72 17.25 43.13
CA ILE A 8 11.02 16.41 41.97
C ILE A 8 11.54 15.05 42.42
N GLY A 9 10.83 13.98 42.08
CA GLY A 9 11.24 12.59 42.31
C GLY A 9 11.85 11.99 41.05
N ILE A 10 13.15 11.67 41.04
CA ILE A 10 13.83 11.08 39.88
C ILE A 10 13.97 9.57 40.07
N VAL A 11 13.25 8.78 39.27
CA VAL A 11 13.31 7.31 39.27
C VAL A 11 14.46 6.86 38.38
N THR A 12 15.49 6.23 38.96
CA THR A 12 16.69 5.79 38.22
C THR A 12 17.49 4.73 38.98
N THR A 13 18.52 4.13 38.38
CA THR A 13 19.29 3.03 38.97
C THR A 13 20.22 3.48 40.10
N PHE A 14 20.81 4.68 39.94
CA PHE A 14 21.65 5.48 40.84
C PHE A 14 22.79 4.78 41.62
N ASN A 15 23.99 5.37 41.56
CA ASN A 15 25.22 4.81 42.14
C ASN A 15 25.53 3.37 41.68
N GLN A 16 25.11 2.96 40.48
CA GLN A 16 25.40 1.62 39.91
C GLN A 16 26.39 1.70 38.73
N LYS A 17 27.04 0.58 38.39
CA LYS A 17 27.93 0.45 37.23
C LYS A 17 27.16 0.35 35.89
N CYS A 18 26.34 1.34 35.55
CA CYS A 18 25.60 1.39 34.29
C CYS A 18 25.38 2.83 33.79
N GLY A 19 25.32 3.02 32.46
CA GLY A 19 25.27 4.35 31.85
C GLY A 19 24.09 5.24 32.29
N LEU A 20 22.93 4.66 32.62
CA LEU A 20 21.79 5.41 33.16
C LEU A 20 22.07 6.00 34.55
N ALA A 21 22.86 5.32 35.39
CA ALA A 21 23.28 5.87 36.68
C ALA A 21 24.28 7.01 36.50
N THR A 22 25.22 6.88 35.55
CA THR A 22 26.17 7.96 35.18
C THR A 22 25.44 9.18 34.60
N TYR A 23 24.47 8.99 33.71
CA TYR A 23 23.60 10.06 33.20
C TYR A 23 22.85 10.76 34.34
N ALA A 24 22.24 9.97 35.25
CA ALA A 24 21.49 10.50 36.38
C ALA A 24 22.37 11.31 37.33
N ASP A 25 23.58 10.84 37.64
CA ASP A 25 24.53 11.51 38.52
C ASP A 25 24.95 12.90 37.97
N TYR A 26 25.31 12.98 36.69
CA TYR A 26 25.65 14.26 36.07
C TYR A 26 24.45 15.22 36.02
N LEU A 27 23.24 14.73 35.72
CA LEU A 27 22.03 15.55 35.70
C LEU A 27 21.65 16.05 37.11
N ILE A 28 21.69 15.18 38.13
CA ILE A 28 21.40 15.53 39.53
C ILE A 28 22.46 16.49 40.09
N SER A 29 23.73 16.33 39.69
CA SER A 29 24.82 17.23 40.06
C SER A 29 24.67 18.64 39.45
N ALA A 30 24.10 18.73 38.23
CA ALA A 30 23.77 20.01 37.60
C ALA A 30 22.51 20.67 38.21
N LEU A 31 21.54 19.87 38.68
CA LEU A 31 20.30 20.31 39.33
C LEU A 31 20.40 20.45 40.86
N ARG A 32 21.61 20.45 41.43
CA ARG A 32 21.88 20.41 42.89
C ARG A 32 21.17 21.46 43.76
N ASP A 33 20.71 22.55 43.15
CA ASP A 33 20.09 23.70 43.82
C ASP A 33 18.54 23.59 43.88
N GLU A 34 17.96 22.47 43.45
CA GLU A 34 16.51 22.14 43.48
C GLU A 34 16.13 21.06 44.54
N GLU A 35 14.85 20.97 44.91
CA GLU A 35 14.32 19.94 45.82
C GLU A 35 14.14 18.58 45.11
N ILE A 36 15.27 17.90 44.86
CA ILE A 36 15.33 16.57 44.24
C ILE A 36 15.42 15.44 45.28
N ILE A 37 14.61 14.40 45.07
CA ILE A 37 14.63 13.13 45.78
C ILE A 37 14.88 12.01 44.76
N VAL A 38 15.84 11.12 45.04
CA VAL A 38 16.29 10.09 44.10
C VAL A 38 15.64 8.76 44.45
N LEU A 39 14.67 8.35 43.63
CA LEU A 39 13.90 7.11 43.77
C LEU A 39 14.68 5.98 43.09
N ALA A 40 15.61 5.41 43.84
CA ALA A 40 16.64 4.50 43.35
C ALA A 40 16.19 3.03 43.32
N GLU A 41 16.85 2.23 42.48
CA GLU A 41 16.68 0.79 42.46
C GLU A 41 17.30 0.10 43.70
N THR A 42 16.68 -0.98 44.16
CA THR A 42 17.21 -1.86 45.22
C THR A 42 18.41 -2.66 44.72
N ALA A 43 19.61 -2.32 45.18
CA ALA A 43 20.89 -2.94 44.80
C ALA A 43 21.73 -3.33 46.03
N GLY A 44 22.63 -4.29 45.87
CA GLY A 44 23.58 -4.72 46.92
C GLY A 44 24.77 -3.76 47.06
N ALA A 45 25.42 -3.72 48.24
CA ALA A 45 26.49 -2.75 48.51
C ALA A 45 27.71 -2.94 47.59
N GLU A 46 28.02 -4.18 47.24
CA GLU A 46 29.05 -4.59 46.29
C GLU A 46 28.76 -4.22 44.82
N GLN A 47 27.52 -3.81 44.51
CA GLN A 47 27.09 -3.35 43.19
C GLN A 47 27.22 -1.83 43.03
N LEU A 48 27.44 -1.10 44.13
CA LEU A 48 27.48 0.36 44.13
C LEU A 48 28.85 0.94 43.74
N THR A 49 28.83 2.11 43.11
CA THR A 49 30.02 2.92 42.78
C THR A 49 30.34 3.96 43.86
N ALA A 50 29.35 4.39 44.62
CA ALA A 50 29.44 5.38 45.69
C ALA A 50 28.38 5.10 46.79
N PRO A 51 28.58 5.55 48.04
CA PRO A 51 27.55 5.49 49.07
C PRO A 51 26.39 6.46 48.78
N ASP A 52 25.20 6.11 49.24
CA ASP A 52 23.99 6.93 49.07
C ASP A 52 23.94 8.13 50.03
N ASP A 53 23.44 9.27 49.55
CA ASP A 53 23.18 10.47 50.36
C ASP A 53 21.72 10.55 50.86
N SER A 54 21.43 11.53 51.72
CA SER A 54 20.14 11.69 52.40
C SER A 54 18.93 11.94 51.48
N ARG A 55 19.15 12.24 50.18
CA ARG A 55 18.11 12.39 49.14
C ARG A 55 17.72 11.06 48.49
N VAL A 56 18.51 10.00 48.66
CA VAL A 56 18.30 8.70 47.99
C VAL A 56 17.28 7.84 48.76
N ARG A 57 16.40 7.16 48.03
CA ARG A 57 15.41 6.20 48.53
C ARG A 57 15.43 4.98 47.61
N ARG A 58 15.95 3.84 48.09
CA ARG A 58 15.88 2.58 47.31
C ARG A 58 14.51 1.93 47.54
N CYS A 59 13.61 2.08 46.56
CA CYS A 59 12.16 1.82 46.72
C CYS A 59 11.50 1.06 45.56
N TRP A 60 12.28 0.60 44.57
CA TRP A 60 11.78 -0.26 43.48
C TRP A 60 12.82 -1.31 43.05
N LYS A 61 12.41 -2.24 42.17
CA LYS A 61 13.27 -3.29 41.59
C LYS A 61 12.77 -3.68 40.20
N ARG A 62 13.68 -4.03 39.28
CA ARG A 62 13.36 -4.63 37.97
C ARG A 62 12.41 -5.84 38.07
N ASP A 63 11.58 -6.02 37.04
CA ASP A 63 10.71 -7.17 36.79
C ASP A 63 9.65 -7.50 37.87
N THR A 64 9.44 -6.57 38.81
CA THR A 64 8.42 -6.66 39.85
C THR A 64 7.00 -6.82 39.28
N SER A 65 6.13 -7.49 40.04
CA SER A 65 4.68 -7.54 39.78
C SER A 65 3.91 -6.36 40.40
N SER A 66 4.57 -5.49 41.17
CA SER A 66 3.95 -4.31 41.77
C SER A 66 4.96 -3.18 42.02
N LEU A 67 4.49 -1.94 41.92
CA LEU A 67 5.22 -0.70 42.25
C LEU A 67 4.72 -0.02 43.54
N THR A 68 3.98 -0.72 44.42
CA THR A 68 3.42 -0.14 45.66
C THR A 68 4.46 0.62 46.51
N GLN A 69 5.67 0.09 46.70
CA GLN A 69 6.73 0.76 47.49
C GLN A 69 7.20 2.09 46.85
N LEU A 70 7.13 2.21 45.52
CA LEU A 70 7.43 3.43 44.80
C LEU A 70 6.29 4.44 44.99
N SER A 71 5.03 4.02 44.84
CA SER A 71 3.84 4.85 45.11
C SER A 71 3.79 5.36 46.57
N GLU A 72 4.18 4.52 47.53
CA GLU A 72 4.24 4.88 48.96
C GLU A 72 5.29 5.96 49.23
N GLU A 73 6.52 5.82 48.71
CA GLU A 73 7.58 6.81 48.95
C GLU A 73 7.35 8.12 48.16
N ILE A 74 6.74 8.06 46.96
CA ILE A 74 6.25 9.23 46.19
C ILE A 74 5.27 10.05 47.04
N LYS A 75 4.27 9.38 47.61
CA LYS A 75 3.26 10.01 48.48
C LYS A 75 3.86 10.54 49.77
N ARG A 76 4.77 9.79 50.40
CA ARG A 76 5.46 10.16 51.65
C ARG A 76 6.40 11.36 51.49
N SER A 77 7.05 11.47 50.34
CA SER A 77 7.96 12.58 50.02
C SER A 77 7.25 13.83 49.48
N GLU A 78 5.92 13.74 49.26
CA GLU A 78 5.07 14.78 48.67
C GLU A 78 5.59 15.22 47.28
N ILE A 79 5.96 14.25 46.43
CA ILE A 79 6.48 14.51 45.08
C ILE A 79 5.39 15.14 44.20
N GLU A 80 5.72 16.24 43.53
CA GLU A 80 4.83 16.93 42.60
C GLU A 80 5.12 16.58 41.14
N ILE A 81 6.40 16.35 40.81
CA ILE A 81 6.87 15.96 39.49
C ILE A 81 7.68 14.67 39.59
N LEU A 82 7.25 13.63 38.88
CA LEU A 82 7.91 12.33 38.81
C LEU A 82 8.67 12.20 37.48
N HIS A 83 9.99 12.17 37.53
CA HIS A 83 10.85 12.04 36.35
C HIS A 83 11.39 10.60 36.26
N LEU A 84 10.88 9.85 35.28
CA LEU A 84 11.24 8.46 35.02
C LEU A 84 12.49 8.38 34.14
N ASN A 85 13.67 8.52 34.75
CA ASN A 85 14.98 8.42 34.10
C ASN A 85 15.54 6.98 34.18
N CYS A 86 14.84 6.06 33.54
CA CYS A 86 15.07 4.62 33.65
C CYS A 86 14.69 3.90 32.35
N HIS A 87 15.26 2.73 32.06
CA HIS A 87 14.90 1.97 30.87
C HIS A 87 13.48 1.40 31.04
N TYR A 88 12.59 1.63 30.08
CA TYR A 88 11.17 1.22 30.14
C TYR A 88 10.98 -0.27 30.47
N ARG A 89 11.83 -1.16 29.91
CA ARG A 89 11.87 -2.61 30.21
C ARG A 89 12.13 -2.99 31.67
N PHE A 90 12.49 -2.05 32.55
CA PHE A 90 12.63 -2.37 33.98
C PHE A 90 11.28 -2.67 34.66
N PHE A 91 10.16 -2.27 34.04
CA PHE A 91 8.81 -2.50 34.54
C PHE A 91 7.97 -3.25 33.53
N LYS A 92 7.13 -4.18 34.00
CA LYS A 92 6.13 -4.85 33.16
C LYS A 92 5.06 -3.85 32.74
N ALA A 93 4.72 -3.84 31.45
CA ALA A 93 3.84 -2.82 30.86
C ALA A 93 2.52 -2.62 31.63
N HIS A 94 1.80 -3.68 32.04
CA HIS A 94 0.55 -3.54 32.81
C HIS A 94 0.77 -2.89 34.19
N VAL A 95 1.83 -3.25 34.91
CA VAL A 95 2.20 -2.65 36.21
C VAL A 95 2.52 -1.17 36.04
N LEU A 96 3.23 -0.84 34.95
CA LEU A 96 3.60 0.53 34.62
C LEU A 96 2.37 1.38 34.23
N THR A 97 1.48 0.87 33.36
CA THR A 97 0.22 1.55 33.00
C THR A 97 -0.64 1.83 34.23
N GLN A 98 -0.81 0.85 35.13
CA GLN A 98 -1.55 1.05 36.39
C GLN A 98 -0.88 2.13 37.26
N PHE A 99 0.42 1.99 37.53
CA PHE A 99 1.18 2.93 38.36
C PHE A 99 1.10 4.38 37.86
N LEU A 100 1.25 4.58 36.55
CA LEU A 100 1.16 5.89 35.90
C LEU A 100 -0.26 6.48 36.03
N SER A 101 -1.29 5.67 35.85
CA SER A 101 -2.69 6.08 36.05
C SER A 101 -2.97 6.50 37.50
N GLU A 102 -2.51 5.72 38.48
CA GLU A 102 -2.61 6.02 39.91
C GLU A 102 -1.92 7.36 40.27
N GLN A 103 -0.70 7.59 39.78
CA GLN A 103 0.05 8.82 40.10
C GLN A 103 -0.58 10.06 39.46
N ARG A 104 -1.10 9.98 38.23
CA ARG A 104 -1.84 11.09 37.60
C ARG A 104 -3.17 11.35 38.29
N ALA A 105 -3.89 10.31 38.73
CA ALA A 105 -5.10 10.46 39.54
C ALA A 105 -4.83 11.10 40.91
N ALA A 106 -3.63 10.90 41.48
CA ALA A 106 -3.15 11.61 42.68
C ALA A 106 -2.67 13.05 42.40
N GLY A 107 -2.70 13.52 41.14
CA GLY A 107 -2.27 14.86 40.75
C GLY A 107 -0.75 15.06 40.75
N VAL A 108 0.03 14.00 40.52
CA VAL A 108 1.46 14.08 40.21
C VAL A 108 1.63 14.34 38.71
N GLN A 109 2.56 15.20 38.30
CA GLN A 109 2.93 15.36 36.90
C GLN A 109 4.07 14.43 36.54
N ILE A 110 3.97 13.71 35.42
CA ILE A 110 4.94 12.65 35.08
C ILE A 110 5.74 13.03 33.83
N ILE A 111 7.06 12.82 33.91
CA ILE A 111 7.99 12.98 32.79
C ILE A 111 8.64 11.62 32.49
N ALA A 112 8.51 11.14 31.25
CA ALA A 112 9.28 9.99 30.76
C ALA A 112 10.61 10.43 30.13
N HIS A 113 11.75 9.86 30.52
CA HIS A 113 13.02 10.07 29.80
C HIS A 113 13.27 8.89 28.86
N VAL A 114 13.11 9.10 27.55
CA VAL A 114 13.18 8.05 26.54
C VAL A 114 14.54 8.10 25.82
N HIS A 115 15.47 7.29 26.32
CA HIS A 115 16.85 7.12 25.82
C HIS A 115 16.97 6.20 24.58
N ASN A 116 15.84 5.68 24.09
CA ASN A 116 15.72 4.89 22.86
C ASN A 116 14.23 4.75 22.49
N PRO A 117 13.68 5.63 21.63
CA PRO A 117 12.29 5.56 21.20
C PRO A 117 12.05 4.52 20.07
N TYR A 118 13.10 4.13 19.33
CA TYR A 118 13.04 3.29 18.11
C TYR A 118 12.59 1.83 18.31
N THR A 119 12.12 1.48 19.50
CA THR A 119 11.84 0.10 19.89
C THR A 119 10.40 0.01 20.36
N ILE A 120 9.56 -0.63 19.54
CA ILE A 120 8.13 -0.80 19.82
C ILE A 120 7.97 -1.84 20.93
N ASP A 121 8.05 -1.35 22.15
CA ASP A 121 7.95 -2.12 23.39
C ASP A 121 6.67 -1.70 24.12
N PRO A 122 5.84 -2.66 24.56
CA PRO A 122 4.68 -2.39 25.42
C PRO A 122 4.92 -1.43 26.58
N SER A 123 6.09 -1.54 27.20
CA SER A 123 6.48 -0.76 28.38
C SER A 123 6.85 0.67 27.98
N LEU A 124 7.36 0.87 26.76
CA LEU A 124 7.60 2.20 26.20
C LEU A 124 6.28 2.90 25.82
N ILE A 125 5.36 2.18 25.18
CA ILE A 125 4.03 2.71 24.82
C ILE A 125 3.26 3.13 26.08
N ALA A 126 3.28 2.27 27.12
CA ALA A 126 2.70 2.58 28.43
C ALA A 126 3.34 3.82 29.06
N LEU A 127 4.67 3.92 29.02
CA LEU A 127 5.44 5.05 29.54
C LEU A 127 5.11 6.38 28.83
N MET A 128 4.96 6.36 27.50
CA MET A 128 4.57 7.54 26.73
C MET A 128 3.13 7.97 27.03
N GLN A 129 2.15 7.06 26.90
CA GLN A 129 0.73 7.39 27.08
C GLN A 129 0.37 7.75 28.54
N GLY A 130 1.14 7.22 29.50
CA GLY A 130 0.99 7.50 30.92
C GLY A 130 1.79 8.71 31.43
N SER A 131 2.44 9.51 30.58
CA SER A 131 3.19 10.71 30.99
C SER A 131 2.52 12.03 30.57
N ASP A 132 2.81 13.10 31.30
CA ASP A 132 2.35 14.46 30.98
C ASP A 132 3.36 15.24 30.10
N ALA A 133 4.62 14.81 30.12
CA ALA A 133 5.70 15.22 29.21
C ALA A 133 6.66 14.04 28.93
N ILE A 134 7.36 14.09 27.80
CA ILE A 134 8.31 13.06 27.35
C ILE A 134 9.58 13.77 26.89
N ILE A 135 10.73 13.32 27.38
CA ILE A 135 12.06 13.84 27.02
C ILE A 135 12.75 12.85 26.09
N VAL A 136 13.36 13.38 25.03
CA VAL A 136 14.15 12.64 24.03
C VAL A 136 15.38 13.43 23.61
N HIS A 137 16.41 12.80 23.04
CA HIS A 137 17.71 13.45 22.80
C HIS A 137 17.89 14.14 21.45
N THR A 138 17.01 13.90 20.49
CA THR A 138 17.10 14.50 19.14
C THR A 138 15.73 14.87 18.54
N PRO A 139 15.65 15.72 17.51
CA PRO A 139 14.43 15.95 16.75
C PRO A 139 13.90 14.67 16.09
N GLU A 140 14.80 13.81 15.61
CA GLU A 140 14.45 12.52 15.02
C GLU A 140 13.87 11.57 16.08
N ASN A 141 14.44 11.53 17.29
CA ASN A 141 13.83 10.83 18.43
C ASN A 141 12.43 11.41 18.77
N LYS A 142 12.17 12.71 18.55
CA LYS A 142 10.85 13.30 18.78
C LYS A 142 9.83 12.81 17.76
N LEU A 143 10.20 12.77 16.48
CA LEU A 143 9.37 12.16 15.44
C LEU A 143 9.11 10.68 15.77
N GLU A 144 10.13 9.93 16.19
CA GLU A 144 10.01 8.54 16.61
C GLU A 144 9.11 8.38 17.85
N ALA A 145 9.20 9.25 18.86
CA ALA A 145 8.33 9.20 20.03
C ALA A 145 6.87 9.48 19.67
N ILE A 146 6.62 10.45 18.78
CA ILE A 146 5.28 10.71 18.21
C ILE A 146 4.79 9.47 17.46
N ALA A 147 5.64 8.86 16.64
CA ALA A 147 5.35 7.62 15.93
C ALA A 147 5.09 6.41 16.87
N ASN A 148 5.62 6.42 18.09
CA ASN A 148 5.31 5.42 19.11
C ASN A 148 4.06 5.78 19.95
N GLY A 149 3.45 6.94 19.70
CA GLY A 149 2.15 7.35 20.26
C GLY A 149 2.22 8.42 21.34
N ALA A 150 3.30 9.20 21.39
CA ALA A 150 3.38 10.42 22.18
C ALA A 150 2.60 11.57 21.52
N ALA A 151 2.00 12.47 22.31
CA ALA A 151 1.37 13.67 21.78
C ALA A 151 2.44 14.71 21.37
N PRO A 152 2.41 15.32 20.16
CA PRO A 152 3.49 16.16 19.66
C PRO A 152 3.89 17.34 20.56
N GLU A 153 2.95 17.91 21.30
CA GLU A 153 3.14 18.99 22.26
C GLU A 153 3.74 18.53 23.60
N SER A 154 3.63 17.23 23.92
CA SER A 154 4.21 16.62 25.13
C SER A 154 5.67 16.19 24.97
N VAL A 155 6.19 16.11 23.73
CA VAL A 155 7.57 15.66 23.48
C VAL A 155 8.55 16.84 23.41
N HIS A 156 9.56 16.82 24.27
CA HIS A 156 10.59 17.84 24.39
C HIS A 156 11.96 17.28 24.01
N VAL A 157 12.66 17.96 23.10
CA VAL A 157 14.03 17.60 22.72
C VAL A 157 15.01 18.19 23.72
N LEU A 158 15.67 17.33 24.50
CA LEU A 158 16.74 17.66 25.44
C LEU A 158 18.02 16.93 25.00
N GLU A 159 18.84 17.63 24.23
CA GLU A 159 20.13 17.12 23.74
C GLU A 159 20.97 16.53 24.90
N HIS A 160 21.61 15.38 24.65
CA HIS A 160 22.39 14.66 25.67
C HIS A 160 23.53 15.54 26.21
N GLY A 161 23.57 15.73 27.54
CA GLY A 161 24.56 16.57 28.19
C GLY A 161 26.00 16.05 28.08
N VAL A 162 26.97 16.97 28.06
CA VAL A 162 28.40 16.65 28.09
C VAL A 162 29.11 17.24 29.31
N LEU A 163 30.13 16.52 29.74
CA LEU A 163 31.23 17.11 30.52
C LEU A 163 32.12 17.90 29.56
N GLY A 164 32.39 19.16 29.87
CA GLY A 164 33.45 19.91 29.20
C GLY A 164 34.80 19.38 29.67
N ILE A 165 35.59 18.79 28.77
CA ILE A 165 36.89 18.19 29.10
C ILE A 165 37.98 19.12 28.58
N ASP A 166 38.40 20.07 29.41
CA ASP A 166 39.47 21.03 29.14
C ASP A 166 40.88 20.43 29.34
N GLN A 167 41.07 19.20 28.88
CA GLN A 167 42.38 18.55 28.89
C GLN A 167 43.21 18.96 27.67
N ASP A 168 44.46 19.33 27.91
CA ASP A 168 45.46 19.62 26.88
C ASP A 168 45.82 18.35 26.07
N PRO A 169 45.62 18.32 24.73
CA PRO A 169 46.02 17.21 23.88
C PRO A 169 47.49 16.80 24.02
N ALA A 170 48.40 17.73 24.31
CA ALA A 170 49.82 17.41 24.51
C ALA A 170 50.04 16.59 25.80
N GLN A 171 49.31 16.91 26.87
CA GLN A 171 49.36 16.17 28.14
C GLN A 171 48.67 14.81 28.02
N ALA A 172 47.57 14.72 27.28
CA ALA A 172 46.89 13.45 27.00
C ALA A 172 47.81 12.50 26.18
N ARG A 173 48.49 13.04 25.15
CA ARG A 173 49.54 12.29 24.43
C ARG A 173 50.68 11.85 25.33
N GLN A 174 51.16 12.72 26.23
CA GLN A 174 52.22 12.39 27.18
C GLN A 174 51.80 11.25 28.13
N ARG A 175 50.57 11.26 28.66
CA ARG A 175 50.05 10.19 29.54
C ARG A 175 49.95 8.85 28.82
N GLN A 176 49.55 8.84 27.55
CA GLN A 176 49.42 7.61 26.75
C GLN A 176 50.70 7.19 26.01
N GLY A 177 51.81 7.91 26.16
CA GLY A 177 53.09 7.61 25.50
C GLY A 177 53.09 7.85 23.98
N ILE A 178 52.18 8.69 23.48
CA ILE A 178 51.98 8.98 22.06
C ILE A 178 52.98 10.06 21.61
N PRO A 179 53.79 9.83 20.54
CA PRO A 179 54.71 10.85 20.04
C PRO A 179 54.01 12.09 19.47
N SER A 180 54.66 13.24 19.57
CA SER A 180 54.17 14.55 19.07
C SER A 180 53.82 14.54 17.59
N GLU A 181 54.61 13.82 16.81
CA GLU A 181 54.59 13.74 15.35
C GLU A 181 53.74 12.58 14.83
N GLN A 182 53.20 11.73 15.70
CA GLN A 182 52.28 10.64 15.31
C GLN A 182 50.91 11.23 14.93
N LYS A 183 50.32 10.75 13.82
CA LYS A 183 48.96 11.08 13.40
C LYS A 183 48.00 10.04 13.95
N VAL A 184 47.16 10.43 14.90
CA VAL A 184 46.40 9.53 15.77
C VAL A 184 44.95 9.42 15.29
N VAL A 185 44.51 8.22 14.92
CA VAL A 185 43.10 7.90 14.65
C VAL A 185 42.54 7.05 15.78
N VAL A 186 41.31 7.32 16.23
CA VAL A 186 40.66 6.58 17.32
C VAL A 186 39.27 6.06 16.92
N CYS A 187 39.02 4.78 17.16
CA CYS A 187 37.69 4.18 17.29
C CYS A 187 37.49 3.74 18.75
N PHE A 188 36.28 3.80 19.30
CA PHE A 188 36.08 3.46 20.71
C PHE A 188 34.69 2.92 21.09
N GLY A 189 34.60 2.34 22.29
CA GLY A 189 33.43 1.64 22.81
C GLY A 189 33.34 0.19 22.32
N PHE A 190 32.35 -0.56 22.82
CA PHE A 190 32.21 -2.00 22.53
C PHE A 190 32.28 -2.31 21.03
N ALA A 191 33.17 -3.21 20.63
CA ALA A 191 33.37 -3.56 19.23
C ALA A 191 32.25 -4.44 18.69
N GLN A 192 31.43 -3.90 17.79
CA GLN A 192 30.28 -4.58 17.17
C GLN A 192 30.23 -4.24 15.67
N ALA A 193 29.76 -5.18 14.85
CA ALA A 193 29.83 -5.10 13.37
C ALA A 193 29.14 -3.88 12.75
N HIS A 194 28.14 -3.31 13.43
CA HIS A 194 27.45 -2.10 12.99
C HIS A 194 28.30 -0.82 13.11
N LYS A 195 29.49 -0.85 13.75
CA LYS A 195 30.34 0.34 14.00
C LYS A 195 31.47 0.55 12.98
N GLY A 196 31.62 -0.35 12.00
CA GLY A 196 32.57 -0.18 10.89
C GLY A 196 34.05 -0.13 11.28
N PHE A 197 34.45 -0.72 12.41
CA PHE A 197 35.86 -0.77 12.83
C PHE A 197 36.74 -1.53 11.81
N ASP A 198 36.19 -2.51 11.11
CA ASP A 198 36.82 -3.21 9.99
C ASP A 198 37.07 -2.30 8.78
N GLU A 199 36.13 -1.40 8.44
CA GLU A 199 36.36 -0.36 7.41
C GLU A 199 37.42 0.66 7.86
N ALA A 200 37.44 1.05 9.14
CA ALA A 200 38.46 1.93 9.69
C ALA A 200 39.88 1.30 9.66
N ILE A 201 39.98 -0.01 9.92
CA ILE A 201 41.22 -0.78 9.78
C ILE A 201 41.71 -0.79 8.32
N THR A 202 40.82 -1.08 7.37
CA THR A 202 41.15 -1.13 5.95
C THR A 202 41.60 0.24 5.43
N ALA A 203 40.84 1.30 5.73
CA ALA A 203 41.19 2.68 5.38
C ALA A 203 42.53 3.12 5.99
N ALA A 204 42.80 2.78 7.25
CA ALA A 204 44.08 3.10 7.89
C ALA A 204 45.26 2.34 7.26
N ALA A 205 45.05 1.11 6.78
CA ALA A 205 46.06 0.34 6.08
C ALA A 205 46.41 0.92 4.70
N GLU A 206 45.40 1.30 3.91
CA GLU A 206 45.57 2.00 2.62
C GLU A 206 46.34 3.31 2.78
N LEU A 207 45.96 4.12 3.79
CA LEU A 207 46.58 5.43 4.02
C LEU A 207 47.99 5.37 4.60
N LYS A 208 48.44 4.24 5.15
CA LYS A 208 49.77 4.12 5.77
C LYS A 208 50.92 4.43 4.81
N ALA A 209 50.73 4.18 3.51
CA ALA A 209 51.70 4.53 2.47
C ALA A 209 51.78 6.05 2.20
N LYS A 210 50.66 6.78 2.37
CA LYS A 210 50.58 8.24 2.19
C LYS A 210 50.93 9.03 3.45
N ILE A 211 50.62 8.47 4.62
CA ILE A 211 50.79 9.08 5.95
C ILE A 211 51.65 8.13 6.80
N PRO A 212 52.99 8.12 6.65
CA PRO A 212 53.85 7.12 7.30
C PRO A 212 53.79 7.15 8.84
N ASN A 213 53.47 8.32 9.41
CA ASN A 213 53.28 8.55 10.85
C ASN A 213 51.86 8.24 11.37
N LEU A 214 50.97 7.68 10.54
CA LEU A 214 49.62 7.25 10.93
C LEU A 214 49.65 6.10 11.96
N HIS A 215 48.78 6.17 12.97
CA HIS A 215 48.50 5.09 13.92
C HIS A 215 47.01 5.05 14.27
N LEU A 216 46.38 3.88 14.22
CA LEU A 216 44.98 3.66 14.58
C LEU A 216 44.88 2.96 15.94
N TYR A 217 44.12 3.52 16.86
CA TYR A 217 43.78 2.93 18.14
C TYR A 217 42.30 2.54 18.17
N ILE A 218 42.01 1.31 18.59
CA ILE A 218 40.65 0.82 18.86
C ILE A 218 40.53 0.57 20.36
N ILE A 219 39.77 1.42 21.05
CA ILE A 219 39.70 1.51 22.51
C ILE A 219 38.36 0.96 23.00
N GLY A 220 38.33 -0.33 23.35
CA GLY A 220 37.14 -1.02 23.83
C GLY A 220 37.08 -2.45 23.30
N GLY A 221 36.95 -3.40 24.23
CA GLY A 221 36.81 -4.82 23.89
C GLY A 221 35.40 -5.27 23.51
N ALA A 222 35.19 -6.58 23.58
CA ALA A 222 33.88 -7.18 23.38
C ALA A 222 32.89 -6.81 24.50
N HIS A 223 31.60 -6.72 24.17
CA HIS A 223 30.54 -6.74 25.18
C HIS A 223 30.41 -8.18 25.70
N HIS A 224 30.73 -8.40 26.98
CA HIS A 224 30.89 -9.75 27.57
C HIS A 224 29.64 -10.65 27.47
N GLU A 225 28.46 -10.05 27.34
CA GLU A 225 27.16 -10.76 27.21
C GLU A 225 26.70 -10.91 25.74
N ASP A 226 27.46 -10.41 24.75
CA ASP A 226 27.14 -10.48 23.32
C ASP A 226 28.15 -11.38 22.57
N PRO A 227 27.77 -12.64 22.24
CA PRO A 227 28.62 -13.54 21.46
C PRO A 227 29.03 -13.02 20.07
N ASN A 228 28.27 -12.09 19.48
CA ASN A 228 28.58 -11.50 18.19
C ASN A 228 29.67 -10.42 18.31
N SER A 229 29.65 -9.63 19.40
CA SER A 229 30.74 -8.72 19.73
C SER A 229 32.06 -9.47 19.93
N VAL A 230 32.05 -10.59 20.67
CA VAL A 230 33.24 -11.46 20.85
C VAL A 230 33.77 -11.99 19.51
N ARG A 231 32.89 -12.49 18.63
CA ARG A 231 33.26 -12.96 17.29
C ARG A 231 33.83 -11.84 16.42
N TYR A 232 33.24 -10.65 16.48
CA TYR A 232 33.68 -9.50 15.69
C TYR A 232 35.05 -8.99 16.14
N VAL A 233 35.34 -8.96 17.45
CA VAL A 233 36.69 -8.68 17.99
C VAL A 233 37.75 -9.64 17.44
N ALA A 234 37.43 -10.94 17.36
CA ALA A 234 38.34 -11.92 16.76
C ALA A 234 38.56 -11.64 15.26
N ALA A 235 37.49 -11.34 14.51
CA ALA A 235 37.57 -11.03 13.08
C ALA A 235 38.41 -9.78 12.77
N ILE A 236 38.26 -8.69 13.54
CA ILE A 236 39.06 -7.47 13.31
C ILE A 236 40.54 -7.66 13.69
N LYS A 237 40.85 -8.49 14.70
CA LYS A 237 42.24 -8.89 15.01
C LYS A 237 42.84 -9.73 13.88
N GLU A 238 42.07 -10.64 13.30
CA GLU A 238 42.49 -11.43 12.14
C GLU A 238 42.70 -10.55 10.89
N LEU A 239 41.85 -9.54 10.67
CA LEU A 239 41.99 -8.57 9.58
C LEU A 239 43.29 -7.75 9.70
N VAL A 240 43.60 -7.19 10.89
CA VAL A 240 44.87 -6.50 11.14
C VAL A 240 46.07 -7.42 10.89
N ALA A 241 45.95 -8.71 11.24
CA ALA A 241 47.00 -9.68 10.99
C ALA A 241 47.19 -10.02 9.49
N LYS A 242 46.10 -10.17 8.73
CA LYS A 242 46.12 -10.38 7.27
C LYS A 242 46.71 -9.20 6.50
N LEU A 243 46.46 -7.98 6.97
CA LEU A 243 46.98 -6.74 6.37
C LEU A 243 48.43 -6.41 6.79
N GLY A 244 49.06 -7.21 7.68
CA GLY A 244 50.40 -6.93 8.21
C GLY A 244 50.49 -5.64 9.02
N ALA A 245 49.36 -5.16 9.55
CA ALA A 245 49.20 -3.81 10.09
C ALA A 245 49.46 -3.69 11.61
N GLN A 246 49.95 -4.76 12.26
CA GLN A 246 50.20 -4.81 13.71
C GLN A 246 51.17 -3.74 14.23
N SER A 247 52.00 -3.17 13.37
CA SER A 247 52.98 -2.13 13.71
C SER A 247 52.39 -0.71 13.85
N PHE A 248 51.15 -0.50 13.43
CA PHE A 248 50.48 0.81 13.49
C PHE A 248 48.97 0.75 13.77
N ILE A 249 48.41 -0.42 14.02
CA ILE A 249 47.03 -0.60 14.47
C ILE A 249 47.05 -1.31 15.83
N THR A 250 46.44 -0.70 16.84
CA THR A 250 46.44 -1.19 18.24
C THR A 250 45.02 -1.36 18.74
N ILE A 251 44.64 -2.59 19.08
CA ILE A 251 43.33 -2.93 19.63
C ILE A 251 43.48 -3.18 21.14
N ARG A 252 42.97 -2.26 21.97
CA ARG A 252 42.85 -2.45 23.42
C ARG A 252 41.52 -3.16 23.73
N ASP A 253 41.57 -4.49 23.65
CA ASP A 253 40.45 -5.40 23.96
C ASP A 253 40.32 -5.61 25.48
N GLU A 254 40.05 -4.52 26.18
CA GLU A 254 39.86 -4.46 27.63
C GLU A 254 38.74 -3.46 27.98
N PHE A 255 38.23 -3.50 29.21
CA PHE A 255 37.28 -2.49 29.69
C PHE A 255 38.03 -1.21 30.08
N ALA A 256 38.13 -0.27 29.13
CA ALA A 256 38.79 1.01 29.35
C ALA A 256 38.05 1.86 30.39
N SER A 257 38.80 2.51 31.30
CA SER A 257 38.24 3.51 32.21
C SER A 257 37.82 4.77 31.45
N GLU A 258 36.92 5.58 32.04
CA GLU A 258 36.47 6.81 31.39
C GLU A 258 37.62 7.80 31.16
N GLU A 259 38.53 7.91 32.12
CA GLU A 259 39.77 8.69 32.02
C GLU A 259 40.63 8.23 30.83
N LEU A 260 40.80 6.92 30.64
CA LEU A 260 41.58 6.36 29.53
C LEU A 260 40.93 6.64 28.17
N VAL A 261 39.60 6.53 28.07
CA VAL A 261 38.85 6.87 26.85
C VAL A 261 38.99 8.36 26.54
N ASN A 262 38.84 9.22 27.55
CA ASN A 262 38.94 10.67 27.38
C ASN A 262 40.36 11.09 26.94
N ASP A 263 41.40 10.51 27.53
CA ASP A 263 42.81 10.71 27.13
C ASP A 263 43.02 10.43 25.63
N PHE A 264 42.55 9.28 25.14
CA PHE A 264 42.67 8.94 23.72
C PHE A 264 41.87 9.88 22.81
N LEU A 265 40.67 10.31 23.23
CA LEU A 265 39.85 11.26 22.46
C LEU A 265 40.48 12.65 22.39
N CYS A 266 41.02 13.18 23.49
CA CYS A 266 41.74 14.46 23.49
C CYS A 266 43.04 14.39 22.66
N ALA A 267 43.74 13.24 22.68
CA ALA A 267 44.97 13.02 21.91
C ALA A 267 44.74 12.85 20.38
N ALA A 268 43.54 12.42 19.96
CA ALA A 268 43.22 12.05 18.58
C ALA A 268 43.35 13.21 17.57
N ASP A 269 43.91 12.94 16.38
CA ASP A 269 43.82 13.79 15.18
C ASP A 269 42.56 13.51 14.35
N ALA A 270 41.95 12.33 14.49
CA ALA A 270 40.62 12.01 13.98
C ALA A 270 39.95 10.93 14.84
N VAL A 271 38.64 11.06 15.09
CA VAL A 271 37.82 10.03 15.76
C VAL A 271 36.81 9.47 14.77
N VAL A 272 36.86 8.17 14.49
CA VAL A 272 36.02 7.54 13.45
C VAL A 272 34.77 6.90 14.06
N MET A 273 33.61 7.35 13.58
CA MET A 273 32.27 6.88 13.94
C MET A 273 31.50 6.47 12.67
N ASN A 274 32.06 5.53 11.93
CA ASN A 274 31.53 5.06 10.66
C ASN A 274 30.47 3.94 10.87
N TYR A 275 29.28 4.32 11.36
CA TYR A 275 28.25 3.33 11.71
C TYR A 275 27.39 2.96 10.49
N ARG A 276 27.11 1.66 10.35
CA ARG A 276 26.37 1.02 9.25
C ARG A 276 24.86 0.85 9.49
N SER A 277 24.35 1.21 10.68
CA SER A 277 22.97 0.96 11.10
C SER A 277 22.26 2.25 11.49
N THR A 278 20.97 2.33 11.15
CA THR A 278 20.06 3.45 11.45
C THR A 278 19.42 3.38 12.85
N TYR A 279 19.41 2.21 13.48
CA TYR A 279 18.57 1.91 14.66
C TYR A 279 19.28 1.87 16.03
N TYR A 280 20.51 2.41 16.16
CA TYR A 280 21.26 2.38 17.42
C TYR A 280 21.71 3.78 17.86
N GLU A 281 21.31 4.18 19.07
CA GLU A 281 21.74 5.43 19.68
C GLU A 281 23.23 5.42 20.05
N ALA A 282 24.05 6.01 19.19
CA ALA A 282 25.44 6.38 19.49
C ALA A 282 25.56 7.73 20.24
N SER A 283 24.44 8.28 20.73
CA SER A 283 24.30 9.65 21.24
C SER A 283 25.32 10.01 22.32
N GLY A 284 25.41 9.21 23.39
CA GLY A 284 26.41 9.41 24.46
C GLY A 284 27.87 9.19 24.04
N ALA A 285 28.14 8.47 22.95
CA ALA A 285 29.49 8.26 22.44
C ALA A 285 29.97 9.48 21.64
N ILE A 286 29.20 9.94 20.64
CA ILE A 286 29.56 11.12 19.86
C ILE A 286 29.61 12.37 20.75
N ALA A 287 28.68 12.49 21.70
CA ALA A 287 28.71 13.56 22.71
C ALA A 287 30.01 13.56 23.52
N ARG A 288 30.54 12.39 23.92
CA ARG A 288 31.85 12.29 24.61
C ARG A 288 33.02 12.73 23.72
N ALA A 289 33.04 12.31 22.45
CA ALA A 289 34.10 12.73 21.51
C ALA A 289 34.10 14.25 21.29
N LEU A 290 32.93 14.87 21.15
CA LEU A 290 32.79 16.32 21.01
C LEU A 290 33.11 17.06 22.33
N GLY A 291 32.73 16.50 23.49
CA GLY A 291 33.10 17.01 24.81
C GLY A 291 34.62 17.02 25.08
N CYS A 292 35.35 16.06 24.51
CA CYS A 292 36.82 16.03 24.43
C CYS A 292 37.41 16.95 23.35
N LYS A 293 36.58 17.73 22.64
CA LYS A 293 36.97 18.64 21.54
C LYS A 293 37.73 17.92 20.42
N ALA A 294 37.36 16.67 20.17
CA ALA A 294 38.00 15.83 19.16
C ALA A 294 37.40 16.07 17.76
N PRO A 295 38.20 16.07 16.69
CA PRO A 295 37.71 16.14 15.32
C PRO A 295 37.11 14.78 14.91
N VAL A 296 35.77 14.73 14.79
CA VAL A 296 35.05 13.48 14.48
C VAL A 296 34.83 13.33 12.97
N ILE A 297 35.01 12.12 12.46
CA ILE A 297 34.61 11.67 11.12
C ILE A 297 33.47 10.65 11.31
N ALA A 298 32.29 10.94 10.79
CA ALA A 298 31.08 10.12 11.00
C ALA A 298 30.45 9.68 9.68
N SER A 299 29.70 8.58 9.68
CA SER A 299 28.87 8.21 8.52
C SER A 299 27.68 9.18 8.36
N THR A 300 26.96 9.08 7.24
CA THR A 300 25.68 9.76 7.01
C THR A 300 24.48 9.08 7.68
N ALA A 301 24.70 8.18 8.65
CA ALA A 301 23.62 7.61 9.45
C ALA A 301 22.80 8.73 10.14
N PRO A 302 21.45 8.63 10.23
CA PRO A 302 20.59 9.73 10.69
C PRO A 302 21.00 10.32 12.05
N THR A 303 21.41 9.46 12.99
CA THR A 303 21.91 9.84 14.34
C THR A 303 23.11 10.80 14.29
N PHE A 304 23.89 10.77 13.21
CA PHE A 304 25.08 11.58 12.98
C PHE A 304 24.85 12.74 12.00
N ALA A 305 23.99 12.61 10.98
CA ALA A 305 23.76 13.64 9.97
C ALA A 305 23.42 15.03 10.56
N ARG A 306 22.67 15.04 11.68
CA ARG A 306 22.32 16.24 12.46
C ARG A 306 23.50 17.06 13.02
N PHE A 307 24.73 16.51 13.03
CA PHE A 307 25.90 17.22 13.52
C PHE A 307 26.56 18.13 12.47
N ALA A 308 26.27 17.95 11.17
CA ALA A 308 26.65 18.86 10.08
C ALA A 308 28.09 19.40 10.21
N ASP A 309 28.28 20.72 10.28
CA ASP A 309 29.59 21.41 10.35
C ASP A 309 30.40 21.15 11.65
N THR A 310 29.88 20.31 12.55
CA THR A 310 30.57 19.84 13.77
C THR A 310 31.43 18.61 13.52
N VAL A 311 31.16 17.86 12.46
CA VAL A 311 31.87 16.60 12.11
C VAL A 311 32.16 16.55 10.61
N PHE A 312 33.07 15.67 10.19
CA PHE A 312 33.28 15.40 8.77
C PHE A 312 32.47 14.17 8.34
N HIS A 313 31.60 14.30 7.34
CA HIS A 313 30.76 13.20 6.89
C HIS A 313 31.40 12.34 5.79
N VAL A 314 31.41 11.02 6.01
CA VAL A 314 31.70 10.01 4.99
C VAL A 314 30.54 9.95 4.01
N THR A 315 30.79 10.18 2.73
CA THR A 315 29.79 10.24 1.66
C THR A 315 30.26 9.48 0.41
N SER A 316 29.41 9.37 -0.61
CA SER A 316 29.83 8.82 -1.91
C SER A 316 30.95 9.62 -2.59
N GLY A 317 30.98 10.95 -2.39
CA GLY A 317 32.07 11.82 -2.87
C GLY A 317 33.32 11.80 -1.97
N TYR A 318 33.16 11.48 -0.68
CA TYR A 318 34.24 11.40 0.30
C TYR A 318 34.16 10.09 1.09
N PRO A 319 34.56 8.94 0.51
CA PRO A 319 34.61 7.65 1.21
C PRO A 319 35.63 7.69 2.36
N LEU A 320 35.51 6.78 3.33
CA LEU A 320 36.26 6.84 4.60
C LEU A 320 37.79 7.03 4.45
N PRO A 321 38.51 6.38 3.51
CA PRO A 321 39.93 6.66 3.31
C PRO A 321 40.20 8.11 2.88
N MET A 322 39.38 8.66 1.98
CA MET A 322 39.53 10.04 1.50
C MET A 322 39.16 11.07 2.59
N ALA A 323 38.13 10.79 3.39
CA ALA A 323 37.75 11.61 4.54
C ALA A 323 38.87 11.66 5.60
N LEU A 324 39.47 10.50 5.92
CA LEU A 324 40.62 10.40 6.82
C LEU A 324 41.84 11.13 6.26
N GLU A 325 42.17 10.93 4.99
CA GLU A 325 43.29 11.62 4.32
C GLU A 325 43.15 13.15 4.41
N LEU A 326 41.95 13.66 4.13
CA LEU A 326 41.67 15.10 4.15
C LEU A 326 41.73 15.68 5.57
N VAL A 327 41.10 15.05 6.57
CA VAL A 327 41.07 15.55 7.95
C VAL A 327 42.43 15.44 8.66
N LEU A 328 43.26 14.45 8.29
CA LEU A 328 44.60 14.29 8.87
C LEU A 328 45.65 15.21 8.22
N SER A 329 45.51 15.52 6.92
CA SER A 329 46.45 16.38 6.18
C SER A 329 46.09 17.88 6.24
N ASN A 330 44.81 18.24 6.23
CA ASN A 330 44.36 19.63 6.25
C ASN A 330 44.23 20.14 7.70
N GLN A 331 45.31 20.78 8.18
CA GLN A 331 45.37 21.34 9.53
C GLN A 331 44.28 22.39 9.81
N THR A 332 43.86 23.16 8.79
CA THR A 332 42.77 24.15 8.91
C THR A 332 41.42 23.46 9.12
N LEU A 333 41.11 22.42 8.33
CA LEU A 333 39.90 21.62 8.54
C LEU A 333 39.89 20.97 9.93
N ASN A 334 41.02 20.43 10.37
CA ASN A 334 41.17 19.84 11.70
C ASN A 334 40.88 20.87 12.81
N SER A 335 41.42 22.08 12.72
CA SER A 335 41.18 23.15 13.71
C SER A 335 39.74 23.68 13.67
N THR A 336 39.11 23.76 12.50
CA THR A 336 37.68 24.07 12.38
C THR A 336 36.82 23.03 13.10
N LEU A 337 37.00 21.74 12.80
CA LEU A 337 36.23 20.66 13.44
C LEU A 337 36.37 20.66 14.97
N ARG A 338 37.58 20.88 15.50
CA ARG A 338 37.81 21.03 16.96
C ARG A 338 37.10 22.26 17.54
N SER A 339 37.03 23.35 16.79
CA SER A 339 36.37 24.59 17.21
C SER A 339 34.84 24.44 17.23
N SER A 340 34.28 23.82 16.19
CA SER A 340 32.86 23.44 16.14
C SER A 340 32.50 22.48 17.29
N ALA A 341 33.32 21.45 17.52
CA ALA A 341 33.13 20.50 18.63
C ALA A 341 33.12 21.20 20.00
N ALA A 342 34.04 22.15 20.23
CA ALA A 342 34.09 22.93 21.46
C ALA A 342 32.83 23.80 21.64
N ALA A 343 32.39 24.51 20.61
CA ALA A 343 31.18 25.35 20.66
C ALA A 343 29.89 24.51 20.86
N TRP A 344 29.81 23.33 20.25
CA TRP A 344 28.71 22.39 20.47
C TRP A 344 28.72 21.85 21.91
N ALA A 345 29.90 21.50 22.44
CA ALA A 345 30.06 21.00 23.80
C ALA A 345 29.72 22.04 24.88
N GLU A 346 30.01 23.32 24.65
CA GLU A 346 29.61 24.41 25.55
C GLU A 346 28.08 24.54 25.62
N LYS A 347 27.43 24.63 24.44
CA LYS A 347 25.97 24.72 24.27
C LYS A 347 25.19 23.54 24.88
N ASN A 348 25.81 22.36 24.93
CA ASN A 348 25.21 21.14 25.47
C ASN A 348 25.92 20.61 26.73
N SER A 349 26.63 21.48 27.45
CA SER A 349 27.15 21.18 28.77
C SER A 349 26.01 20.83 29.76
N TRP A 350 26.30 19.99 30.76
CA TRP A 350 25.29 19.59 31.76
C TRP A 350 24.54 20.75 32.44
N PRO A 351 25.16 21.90 32.77
CA PRO A 351 24.42 23.08 33.24
C PRO A 351 23.40 23.62 32.21
N ALA A 352 23.79 23.75 30.94
CA ALA A 352 22.88 24.21 29.87
C ALA A 352 21.73 23.23 29.60
N VAL A 353 21.96 21.93 29.80
CA VAL A 353 20.92 20.89 29.76
C VAL A 353 20.00 20.97 30.98
N ALA A 354 20.55 21.23 32.17
CA ALA A 354 19.75 21.46 33.38
C ALA A 354 18.86 22.71 33.25
N GLU A 355 19.34 23.82 32.70
CA GLU A 355 18.53 25.03 32.45
C GLU A 355 17.32 24.76 31.54
N LYS A 356 17.52 24.05 30.42
CA LYS A 356 16.43 23.63 29.52
C LYS A 356 15.38 22.80 30.27
N LEU A 357 15.80 21.88 31.14
CA LEU A 357 14.91 21.03 31.94
C LEU A 357 14.19 21.79 33.07
N LEU A 358 14.82 22.78 33.70
CA LEU A 358 14.21 23.65 34.71
C LEU A 358 13.01 24.44 34.15
N VAL A 359 13.03 24.80 32.86
CA VAL A 359 11.87 25.43 32.21
C VAL A 359 10.68 24.46 32.15
N LEU A 360 10.91 23.21 31.74
CA LEU A 360 9.87 22.18 31.65
C LEU A 360 9.27 21.85 33.03
N TYR A 361 10.10 21.71 34.07
CA TYR A 361 9.62 21.50 35.44
C TYR A 361 8.68 22.63 35.91
N ARG A 362 9.00 23.89 35.59
CA ARG A 362 8.15 25.06 35.95
C ARG A 362 6.81 25.05 35.22
N GLN A 363 6.81 24.73 33.92
CA GLN A 363 5.59 24.61 33.11
C GLN A 363 4.64 23.54 33.65
N LEU A 364 5.16 22.37 34.03
CA LEU A 364 4.36 21.29 34.62
C LEU A 364 3.86 21.66 36.03
N ALA A 365 4.68 22.30 36.86
CA ALA A 365 4.26 22.79 38.18
C ALA A 365 3.15 23.85 38.11
N GLU A 366 3.07 24.61 37.02
CA GLU A 366 1.98 25.56 36.75
C GLU A 366 0.72 24.85 36.25
N ARG A 367 0.83 23.97 35.25
CA ARG A 367 -0.26 23.11 34.74
C ARG A 367 -0.95 22.31 35.87
N ARG A 368 -0.15 21.79 36.81
CA ARG A 368 -0.61 21.06 38.00
C ARG A 368 -1.60 21.87 38.85
N LYS A 369 -1.39 23.18 39.01
CA LYS A 369 -2.24 24.05 39.85
C LYS A 369 -3.64 24.17 39.25
N SER A 370 -3.74 24.47 37.96
CA SER A 370 -5.02 24.56 37.25
C SER A 370 -5.77 23.22 37.24
N LEU A 371 -5.06 22.10 37.03
CA LEU A 371 -5.67 20.76 37.09
C LEU A 371 -6.29 20.46 38.47
N LEU A 372 -5.60 20.81 39.55
CA LEU A 372 -6.07 20.66 40.93
C LEU A 372 -7.19 21.63 41.32
N GLU A 373 -7.45 22.67 40.53
CA GLU A 373 -8.62 23.54 40.66
C GLU A 373 -9.81 22.99 39.88
N GLU A 374 -9.60 22.44 38.68
CA GLU A 374 -10.66 21.79 37.89
C GLU A 374 -11.16 20.50 38.54
N ILE A 375 -10.28 19.69 39.13
CA ILE A 375 -10.67 18.49 39.91
C ILE A 375 -11.53 18.87 41.14
N LYS A 376 -11.40 20.10 41.67
CA LYS A 376 -12.26 20.61 42.76
C LYS A 376 -13.59 21.16 42.27
N SER A 377 -13.70 21.60 41.01
CA SER A 377 -14.95 22.10 40.44
C SER A 377 -15.83 20.99 39.85
N ARG A 378 -15.22 19.95 39.26
CA ARG A 378 -15.90 18.72 38.79
C ARG A 378 -16.23 17.78 39.97
N GLY A 379 -17.17 18.20 40.82
CA GLY A 379 -17.58 17.45 42.01
C GLY A 379 -17.96 15.99 41.72
N ALA A 380 -17.37 15.05 42.45
CA ALA A 380 -17.51 13.61 42.19
C ALA A 380 -18.95 13.12 42.37
N SER A 381 -19.55 12.61 41.28
CA SER A 381 -20.86 11.97 41.31
C SER A 381 -20.79 10.64 42.07
N THR A 382 -21.53 10.55 43.18
CA THR A 382 -21.60 9.36 44.05
C THR A 382 -22.85 8.51 43.76
N ALA A 383 -23.33 8.52 42.52
CA ALA A 383 -24.37 7.60 42.06
C ALA A 383 -23.82 6.16 42.02
N GLN A 384 -24.62 5.17 42.44
CA GLN A 384 -24.28 3.78 42.17
C GLN A 384 -24.46 3.46 40.67
N PRO A 385 -23.62 2.59 40.08
CA PRO A 385 -23.72 2.21 38.69
C PRO A 385 -24.98 1.40 38.41
N ILE A 386 -25.54 1.54 37.21
CA ILE A 386 -26.78 0.87 36.79
C ILE A 386 -26.57 -0.64 36.59
N MET A 387 -25.34 -1.05 36.29
CA MET A 387 -24.90 -2.44 36.18
C MET A 387 -23.37 -2.53 36.27
N ARG A 388 -22.84 -3.72 36.59
CA ARG A 388 -21.40 -4.01 36.55
C ARG A 388 -21.07 -4.99 35.42
N VAL A 389 -20.10 -4.64 34.58
CA VAL A 389 -19.64 -5.43 33.45
C VAL A 389 -18.14 -5.69 33.57
N LEU A 390 -17.73 -6.94 33.36
CA LEU A 390 -16.33 -7.32 33.19
C LEU A 390 -16.03 -7.47 31.71
N MET A 391 -15.05 -6.73 31.18
CA MET A 391 -14.56 -6.90 29.82
C MET A 391 -13.28 -7.73 29.80
N GLN A 392 -13.20 -8.71 28.89
CA GLN A 392 -12.08 -9.64 28.78
C GLN A 392 -11.65 -9.77 27.31
N ASN A 393 -10.35 -9.88 27.07
CA ASN A 393 -9.71 -10.04 25.76
C ASN A 393 -8.34 -10.70 26.00
N ARG A 394 -7.58 -11.03 24.95
CA ARG A 394 -6.20 -11.55 25.03
C ARG A 394 -5.33 -10.74 26.02
N SER A 395 -4.51 -11.44 26.81
CA SER A 395 -3.62 -10.85 27.85
C SER A 395 -2.75 -9.70 27.33
N ASN A 396 -2.33 -9.77 26.06
CA ASN A 396 -1.51 -8.76 25.43
C ASN A 396 -2.30 -7.60 24.76
N ALA A 397 -3.63 -7.50 24.87
CA ALA A 397 -4.45 -6.55 24.11
C ALA A 397 -3.99 -5.08 24.26
N LEU A 398 -3.86 -4.58 25.50
CA LEU A 398 -3.40 -3.21 25.78
C LEU A 398 -1.94 -2.97 25.39
N THR A 399 -1.11 -4.02 25.44
CA THR A 399 0.32 -3.96 25.09
C THR A 399 0.59 -3.95 23.59
N HIS A 400 -0.32 -4.56 22.82
CA HIS A 400 -0.19 -4.87 21.41
C HIS A 400 -1.52 -4.55 20.72
N ARG A 401 -1.87 -3.25 20.75
CA ARG A 401 -3.22 -2.74 20.43
C ARG A 401 -3.62 -3.10 19.00
N GLY A 402 -4.77 -3.75 18.86
CA GLY A 402 -5.42 -4.05 17.59
C GLY A 402 -6.81 -3.43 17.50
N GLY A 403 -7.53 -3.70 16.40
CA GLY A 403 -8.92 -3.25 16.26
C GLY A 403 -9.82 -3.78 17.38
N ASP A 404 -9.54 -5.01 17.84
CA ASP A 404 -10.16 -5.64 19.00
C ASP A 404 -9.98 -4.83 20.29
N THR A 405 -8.80 -4.24 20.50
CA THR A 405 -8.50 -3.41 21.67
C THR A 405 -9.21 -2.07 21.57
N VAL A 406 -9.14 -1.41 20.41
CA VAL A 406 -9.80 -0.11 20.18
C VAL A 406 -11.32 -0.23 20.36
N VAL A 407 -11.93 -1.30 19.85
CA VAL A 407 -13.35 -1.59 20.05
C VAL A 407 -13.70 -1.76 21.53
N MET A 408 -12.93 -2.57 22.27
CA MET A 408 -13.14 -2.77 23.71
C MET A 408 -13.02 -1.45 24.50
N GLU A 409 -11.96 -0.68 24.24
CA GLU A 409 -11.69 0.59 24.93
C GLU A 409 -12.79 1.63 24.66
N ARG A 410 -13.13 1.88 23.39
CA ARG A 410 -14.13 2.90 23.01
C ARG A 410 -15.56 2.54 23.41
N VAL A 411 -15.92 1.26 23.36
CA VAL A 411 -17.23 0.80 23.88
C VAL A 411 -17.27 0.93 25.41
N ALA A 412 -16.18 0.64 26.12
CA ALA A 412 -16.09 0.86 27.57
C ALA A 412 -16.18 2.34 27.96
N GLU A 413 -15.54 3.25 27.22
CA GLU A 413 -15.65 4.70 27.40
C GLU A 413 -17.12 5.16 27.31
N GLY A 414 -17.82 4.80 26.23
CA GLY A 414 -19.23 5.15 26.05
C GLY A 414 -20.17 4.52 27.09
N LEU A 415 -19.88 3.29 27.55
CA LEU A 415 -20.61 2.64 28.64
C LEU A 415 -20.42 3.37 29.98
N ARG A 416 -19.19 3.73 30.34
CA ARG A 416 -18.88 4.49 31.56
C ARG A 416 -19.60 5.85 31.57
N ALA A 417 -19.66 6.54 30.42
CA ALA A 417 -20.43 7.77 30.26
C ALA A 417 -21.96 7.59 30.50
N MET A 418 -22.49 6.37 30.34
CA MET A 418 -23.89 6.02 30.62
C MET A 418 -24.11 5.42 32.02
N ASN A 419 -23.20 5.67 32.97
CA ASN A 419 -23.24 5.14 34.35
C ASN A 419 -23.26 3.59 34.43
N VAL A 420 -22.55 2.94 33.50
CA VAL A 420 -22.21 1.51 33.58
C VAL A 420 -20.81 1.35 34.15
N HIS A 421 -20.65 0.50 35.15
CA HIS A 421 -19.34 0.21 35.71
C HIS A 421 -18.64 -0.87 34.87
N VAL A 422 -17.49 -0.54 34.30
CA VAL A 422 -16.72 -1.43 33.41
C VAL A 422 -15.30 -1.60 33.92
N GLU A 423 -14.94 -2.84 34.26
CA GLU A 423 -13.57 -3.27 34.63
C GLU A 423 -12.97 -4.14 33.50
N TYR A 424 -11.64 -4.24 33.44
CA TYR A 424 -10.91 -5.08 32.49
C TYR A 424 -10.19 -6.22 33.22
N ASP A 425 -10.25 -7.44 32.69
CA ASP A 425 -9.47 -8.58 33.17
C ASP A 425 -8.95 -9.40 31.97
N LEU A 426 -7.69 -9.19 31.61
CA LEU A 426 -7.06 -9.81 30.44
C LEU A 426 -6.27 -11.08 30.79
N ASP A 427 -5.93 -11.27 32.08
CA ASP A 427 -5.22 -12.44 32.58
C ASP A 427 -6.18 -13.51 33.15
N GLY A 428 -7.45 -13.17 33.37
CA GLY A 428 -8.45 -14.08 33.89
C GLY A 428 -8.38 -14.26 35.40
N THR A 429 -8.13 -13.19 36.14
CA THR A 429 -7.95 -13.22 37.61
C THR A 429 -9.15 -12.69 38.40
N ALA A 430 -10.11 -12.05 37.75
CA ALA A 430 -11.26 -11.45 38.42
C ALA A 430 -12.35 -12.48 38.78
N ASP A 431 -13.00 -12.30 39.95
CA ASP A 431 -14.20 -13.08 40.29
C ASP A 431 -15.40 -12.58 39.48
N VAL A 432 -15.70 -13.29 38.39
CA VAL A 432 -16.83 -13.02 37.49
C VAL A 432 -18.19 -12.85 38.21
N ARG A 433 -18.37 -13.44 39.41
CA ARG A 433 -19.61 -13.36 40.20
C ARG A 433 -19.86 -11.97 40.82
N ALA A 434 -18.83 -11.11 40.85
CA ALA A 434 -18.93 -9.72 41.30
C ALA A 434 -19.64 -8.79 40.29
N TYR A 435 -19.85 -9.27 39.06
CA TYR A 435 -20.45 -8.54 37.94
C TYR A 435 -21.85 -9.08 37.60
N ASP A 436 -22.56 -8.38 36.73
CA ASP A 436 -23.88 -8.80 36.23
C ASP A 436 -23.77 -9.50 34.88
N LEU A 437 -22.76 -9.15 34.09
CA LEU A 437 -22.51 -9.67 32.75
C LEU A 437 -20.99 -9.64 32.44
N VAL A 438 -20.51 -10.64 31.70
CA VAL A 438 -19.15 -10.65 31.13
C VAL A 438 -19.23 -10.34 29.64
N HIS A 439 -18.35 -9.48 29.14
CA HIS A 439 -18.22 -9.17 27.72
C HIS A 439 -16.82 -9.55 27.23
N ILE A 440 -16.74 -10.64 26.48
CA ILE A 440 -15.49 -11.11 25.88
C ILE A 440 -15.33 -10.43 24.51
N HIS A 441 -14.11 -10.07 24.13
CA HIS A 441 -13.78 -9.58 22.80
C HIS A 441 -12.88 -10.60 22.09
N ASN A 442 -12.97 -10.65 20.76
CA ASN A 442 -12.12 -11.41 19.84
C ASN A 442 -12.41 -12.94 19.76
N PHE A 443 -12.89 -13.40 18.60
CA PHE A 443 -13.06 -14.82 18.25
C PHE A 443 -11.80 -15.46 17.64
N ALA A 444 -10.77 -14.70 17.26
CA ALA A 444 -9.52 -15.22 16.68
C ALA A 444 -8.52 -15.78 17.72
N THR A 445 -8.95 -15.94 18.98
CA THR A 445 -8.16 -16.57 20.06
C THR A 445 -8.96 -17.67 20.78
N PRO A 446 -9.44 -18.73 20.08
CA PRO A 446 -10.56 -19.53 20.57
C PRO A 446 -10.35 -20.15 21.95
N GLN A 447 -9.15 -20.64 22.26
CA GLN A 447 -8.83 -21.26 23.55
C GLN A 447 -8.89 -20.27 24.73
N ILE A 448 -8.53 -19.00 24.49
CA ILE A 448 -8.62 -17.92 25.48
C ILE A 448 -10.09 -17.51 25.65
N THR A 449 -10.79 -17.30 24.54
CA THR A 449 -12.19 -16.88 24.49
C THR A 449 -13.11 -17.93 25.13
N GLU A 450 -12.83 -19.22 24.89
CA GLU A 450 -13.48 -20.36 25.55
C GLU A 450 -13.15 -20.42 27.05
N ALA A 451 -11.90 -20.23 27.45
CA ALA A 451 -11.50 -20.23 28.87
C ALA A 451 -12.14 -19.09 29.69
N PHE A 452 -12.41 -17.92 29.07
CA PHE A 452 -13.24 -16.88 29.68
C PHE A 452 -14.72 -17.29 29.73
N ALA A 453 -15.27 -17.77 28.60
CA ALA A 453 -16.66 -18.15 28.46
C ALA A 453 -17.08 -19.28 29.43
N ARG A 454 -16.25 -20.32 29.60
CA ARG A 454 -16.48 -21.42 30.54
C ARG A 454 -16.63 -20.93 31.97
N ARG A 455 -15.74 -20.06 32.44
CA ARG A 455 -15.79 -19.53 33.81
C ARG A 455 -17.00 -18.65 34.06
N ALA A 456 -17.42 -17.82 33.10
CA ALA A 456 -18.67 -17.07 33.20
C ALA A 456 -19.89 -18.01 33.27
N HIS A 457 -19.93 -19.01 32.39
CA HIS A 457 -21.02 -20.00 32.31
C HIS A 457 -21.15 -20.85 33.58
N GLU A 458 -20.03 -21.42 34.07
CA GLU A 458 -19.98 -22.23 35.29
C GLU A 458 -20.34 -21.42 36.55
N ALA A 459 -19.98 -20.13 36.59
CA ALA A 459 -20.39 -19.20 37.64
C ALA A 459 -21.86 -18.77 37.56
N GLY A 460 -22.60 -19.15 36.50
CA GLY A 460 -23.98 -18.74 36.26
C GLY A 460 -24.13 -17.26 35.87
N VAL A 461 -23.06 -16.63 35.36
CA VAL A 461 -23.03 -15.24 34.91
C VAL A 461 -23.19 -15.21 33.38
N PRO A 462 -24.18 -14.50 32.82
CA PRO A 462 -24.36 -14.44 31.38
C PRO A 462 -23.17 -13.72 30.73
N TYR A 463 -22.64 -14.29 29.66
CA TYR A 463 -21.62 -13.65 28.83
C TYR A 463 -22.10 -13.36 27.41
N VAL A 464 -21.56 -12.30 26.84
CA VAL A 464 -21.68 -11.95 25.42
C VAL A 464 -20.29 -11.85 24.81
N VAL A 465 -20.18 -12.00 23.48
CA VAL A 465 -18.89 -11.88 22.80
C VAL A 465 -18.97 -10.92 21.62
N THR A 466 -18.18 -9.84 21.61
CA THR A 466 -17.92 -9.08 20.37
C THR A 466 -16.93 -9.88 19.53
N THR A 467 -17.45 -10.51 18.49
CA THR A 467 -16.77 -11.59 17.79
C THR A 467 -15.61 -11.10 16.93
N MET A 468 -15.86 -10.16 16.04
CA MET A 468 -14.94 -9.80 14.93
C MET A 468 -14.51 -11.07 14.18
N TYR A 469 -15.50 -11.87 13.78
CA TYR A 469 -15.28 -13.18 13.17
C TYR A 469 -14.82 -13.07 11.72
N GLU A 470 -13.51 -13.17 11.52
CA GLU A 470 -12.90 -13.30 10.19
C GLU A 470 -13.22 -14.66 9.58
N ASP A 471 -13.82 -14.67 8.39
CA ASP A 471 -14.23 -15.87 7.65
C ASP A 471 -13.02 -16.53 6.96
N LEU A 472 -12.13 -17.11 7.78
CA LEU A 472 -10.84 -17.66 7.34
C LEU A 472 -10.92 -18.63 6.13
N PRO A 473 -11.93 -19.52 6.01
CA PRO A 473 -12.05 -20.41 4.86
C PRO A 473 -12.03 -19.69 3.51
N LEU A 474 -12.52 -18.45 3.43
CA LEU A 474 -12.55 -17.66 2.20
C LEU A 474 -11.18 -17.12 1.76
N PHE A 475 -10.21 -16.90 2.67
CA PHE A 475 -9.02 -16.10 2.34
C PHE A 475 -7.69 -16.56 2.97
N TYR A 476 -7.70 -17.27 4.11
CA TYR A 476 -6.50 -17.36 4.97
C TYR A 476 -5.31 -18.05 4.29
N ASN A 477 -5.54 -19.20 3.64
CA ASN A 477 -4.49 -19.92 2.90
C ASN A 477 -4.09 -19.17 1.62
N GLN A 478 -5.04 -18.51 0.95
CA GLN A 478 -4.79 -17.74 -0.27
C GLN A 478 -3.91 -16.50 0.01
N MET A 479 -4.13 -15.84 1.15
CA MET A 479 -3.31 -14.73 1.66
C MET A 479 -1.83 -15.13 1.82
N PHE A 480 -1.54 -16.31 2.39
CA PHE A 480 -0.16 -16.78 2.52
C PHE A 480 0.45 -17.18 1.18
N ALA A 481 -0.29 -17.91 0.34
CA ALA A 481 0.19 -18.30 -1.00
C ALA A 481 0.47 -17.06 -1.89
N GLN A 482 -0.35 -16.01 -1.80
CA GLN A 482 -0.12 -14.73 -2.47
C GLN A 482 1.13 -14.02 -1.94
N PHE A 483 1.40 -14.09 -0.62
CA PHE A 483 2.63 -13.53 -0.05
C PHE A 483 3.88 -14.28 -0.52
N GLU A 484 3.88 -15.62 -0.51
CA GLU A 484 4.98 -16.43 -1.03
C GLU A 484 5.28 -16.10 -2.50
N VAL A 485 4.23 -15.96 -3.32
CA VAL A 485 4.30 -15.53 -4.72
C VAL A 485 4.90 -14.13 -4.89
N LEU A 486 4.46 -13.15 -4.09
CA LEU A 486 4.97 -11.77 -4.15
C LEU A 486 6.40 -11.64 -3.61
N GLN A 487 6.74 -12.42 -2.58
CA GLN A 487 8.11 -12.54 -2.06
C GLN A 487 9.04 -13.18 -3.11
N ALA A 488 8.61 -14.27 -3.76
CA ALA A 488 9.37 -14.91 -4.83
C ALA A 488 9.57 -13.97 -6.04
N TYR A 489 8.54 -13.24 -6.44
CA TYR A 489 8.61 -12.23 -7.50
C TYR A 489 9.60 -11.12 -7.16
N THR A 490 9.54 -10.59 -5.94
CA THR A 490 10.38 -9.47 -5.47
C THR A 490 11.84 -9.90 -5.30
N ASN A 491 12.10 -11.03 -4.65
CA ASN A 491 13.44 -11.61 -4.51
C ASN A 491 14.07 -12.01 -5.86
N ALA A 492 13.26 -12.35 -6.88
CA ALA A 492 13.74 -12.60 -8.24
C ALA A 492 14.05 -11.33 -9.06
N GLY A 493 13.91 -10.13 -8.48
CA GLY A 493 14.13 -8.86 -9.16
C GLY A 493 12.93 -8.38 -10.01
N GLN A 494 11.72 -8.87 -9.72
CA GLN A 494 10.45 -8.50 -10.36
C GLN A 494 10.41 -8.68 -11.91
N PRO A 495 10.84 -9.83 -12.46
CA PRO A 495 10.81 -10.07 -13.89
C PRO A 495 9.36 -10.27 -14.38
N LYS A 496 8.76 -9.27 -15.03
CA LYS A 496 7.36 -9.27 -15.51
C LYS A 496 6.91 -10.59 -16.16
N ARG A 497 7.78 -11.22 -16.95
CA ARG A 497 7.53 -12.52 -17.63
C ARG A 497 7.17 -13.68 -16.68
N LYS A 498 7.60 -13.65 -15.41
CA LYS A 498 7.25 -14.67 -14.40
C LYS A 498 5.96 -14.39 -13.63
N TRP A 499 5.39 -13.19 -13.71
CA TRP A 499 4.23 -12.84 -12.89
C TRP A 499 3.00 -13.70 -13.22
N GLY A 500 2.76 -14.02 -14.49
CA GLY A 500 1.65 -14.90 -14.89
C GLY A 500 1.77 -16.34 -14.39
N GLU A 501 2.99 -16.88 -14.36
CA GLU A 501 3.29 -18.22 -13.83
C GLU A 501 3.08 -18.26 -12.30
N LEU A 502 3.70 -17.32 -11.58
CA LEU A 502 3.66 -17.27 -10.12
C LEU A 502 2.26 -16.94 -9.59
N SER A 503 1.55 -15.97 -10.17
CA SER A 503 0.21 -15.56 -9.69
C SER A 503 -0.86 -16.64 -9.82
N GLN A 504 -0.70 -17.63 -10.71
CA GLN A 504 -1.62 -18.77 -10.77
C GLN A 504 -1.43 -19.75 -9.60
N MET A 505 -0.24 -19.81 -8.98
CA MET A 505 0.00 -20.67 -7.82
C MET A 505 -0.85 -20.24 -6.61
N ALA A 506 -0.92 -18.93 -6.36
CA ALA A 506 -1.72 -18.38 -5.25
C ALA A 506 -3.23 -18.63 -5.42
N LYS A 507 -3.74 -18.60 -6.65
CA LYS A 507 -5.16 -18.86 -6.97
C LYS A 507 -5.59 -20.31 -6.76
N ASN A 508 -4.65 -21.25 -6.63
CA ASN A 508 -4.92 -22.68 -6.45
C ASN A 508 -4.87 -23.13 -4.97
N ALA A 509 -4.64 -22.20 -4.03
CA ALA A 509 -4.62 -22.49 -2.59
C ALA A 509 -5.96 -23.07 -2.11
N GLN A 510 -5.91 -24.17 -1.36
CA GLN A 510 -7.12 -24.78 -0.80
C GLN A 510 -7.69 -23.91 0.34
N PRO A 511 -9.02 -23.84 0.52
CA PRO A 511 -9.65 -23.19 1.68
C PRO A 511 -9.05 -23.63 3.01
N SER A 512 -9.05 -22.73 4.00
CA SER A 512 -8.64 -23.08 5.37
C SER A 512 -9.81 -23.67 6.17
N GLU A 513 -9.51 -24.32 7.29
CA GLU A 513 -10.53 -24.65 8.29
C GLU A 513 -10.98 -23.37 9.03
N ARG A 514 -12.22 -23.37 9.53
CA ARG A 514 -12.71 -22.29 10.38
C ARG A 514 -12.13 -22.38 11.79
N TRP A 515 -12.20 -21.28 12.55
CA TRP A 515 -11.92 -21.33 13.99
C TRP A 515 -12.85 -22.31 14.71
N GLU A 516 -12.33 -23.00 15.72
CA GLU A 516 -13.15 -23.81 16.63
C GLU A 516 -13.67 -22.94 17.78
N ASN A 517 -14.77 -22.22 17.57
CA ASN A 517 -15.50 -21.48 18.62
C ASN A 517 -16.87 -22.11 18.97
N THR A 518 -17.18 -23.34 18.55
CA THR A 518 -18.54 -23.90 18.66
C THR A 518 -19.04 -23.94 20.11
N TRP A 519 -18.24 -24.39 21.08
CA TRP A 519 -18.68 -24.36 22.47
C TRP A 519 -18.99 -22.93 22.94
N THR A 520 -18.08 -21.99 22.68
CA THR A 520 -18.21 -20.56 23.02
C THR A 520 -19.44 -19.91 22.40
N ALA A 521 -19.78 -20.26 21.16
CA ALA A 521 -20.95 -19.72 20.45
C ALA A 521 -22.29 -20.28 20.97
N GLU A 522 -22.38 -21.59 21.21
CA GLU A 522 -23.61 -22.26 21.66
C GLU A 522 -24.02 -21.89 23.10
N HIS A 523 -23.05 -21.52 23.93
CA HIS A 523 -23.25 -21.22 25.35
C HIS A 523 -23.36 -19.72 25.64
N ALA A 524 -23.10 -18.86 24.65
CA ALA A 524 -23.22 -17.40 24.76
C ALA A 524 -24.68 -16.96 24.96
N ALA A 525 -24.87 -15.89 25.74
CA ALA A 525 -26.17 -15.24 25.86
C ALA A 525 -26.51 -14.38 24.63
N SER A 526 -25.48 -13.85 23.97
CA SER A 526 -25.53 -13.33 22.59
C SER A 526 -24.12 -13.22 22.01
N LEU A 527 -23.97 -13.45 20.70
CA LEU A 527 -22.81 -12.98 19.95
C LEU A 527 -23.12 -11.57 19.39
N ILE A 528 -22.11 -10.71 19.33
CA ILE A 528 -22.24 -9.32 18.90
C ILE A 528 -21.36 -9.14 17.66
N ALA A 529 -22.01 -9.01 16.51
CA ALA A 529 -21.37 -8.82 15.21
C ALA A 529 -21.33 -7.32 14.82
N THR A 530 -20.26 -6.93 14.14
CA THR A 530 -20.02 -5.56 13.66
C THR A 530 -20.75 -5.22 12.36
N GLY A 531 -21.39 -6.20 11.72
CA GLY A 531 -22.14 -6.03 10.48
C GLY A 531 -22.93 -7.29 10.09
N GLU A 532 -23.80 -7.13 9.10
CA GLU A 532 -24.69 -8.18 8.59
C GLU A 532 -23.92 -9.34 7.95
N ARG A 533 -22.81 -9.06 7.26
CA ARG A 533 -21.95 -10.08 6.64
C ARG A 533 -21.23 -10.94 7.68
N GLU A 534 -20.78 -10.33 8.77
CA GLU A 534 -20.24 -11.07 9.92
C GLU A 534 -21.34 -11.94 10.57
N ARG A 535 -22.55 -11.39 10.75
CA ARG A 535 -23.70 -12.14 11.29
C ARG A 535 -24.07 -13.35 10.42
N GLN A 536 -24.06 -13.21 9.11
CA GLN A 536 -24.33 -14.32 8.17
C GLN A 536 -23.26 -15.41 8.26
N SER A 537 -21.98 -15.02 8.34
CA SER A 537 -20.85 -15.94 8.51
C SER A 537 -20.94 -16.71 9.83
N LEU A 538 -21.29 -16.03 10.92
CA LEU A 538 -21.52 -16.65 12.24
C LEU A 538 -22.69 -17.64 12.23
N LEU A 539 -23.82 -17.30 11.59
CA LEU A 539 -25.00 -18.17 11.53
C LEU A 539 -24.80 -19.40 10.65
N ARG A 540 -23.95 -19.29 9.62
CA ARG A 540 -23.52 -20.40 8.76
C ARG A 540 -22.65 -21.40 9.55
N ASP A 541 -21.68 -20.89 10.30
CA ASP A 541 -20.63 -21.71 10.94
C ASP A 541 -20.98 -22.22 12.33
N TYR A 542 -21.88 -21.51 13.02
CA TYR A 542 -22.37 -21.80 14.38
C TYR A 542 -23.92 -21.81 14.40
N PRO A 543 -24.59 -22.70 13.64
CA PRO A 543 -26.05 -22.68 13.46
C PRO A 543 -26.86 -22.90 14.76
N ASN A 544 -26.21 -23.42 15.81
CA ASN A 544 -26.78 -23.62 17.14
C ASN A 544 -26.65 -22.38 18.06
N VAL A 545 -26.12 -21.25 17.56
CA VAL A 545 -26.00 -20.00 18.33
C VAL A 545 -27.38 -19.48 18.75
N ARG A 546 -27.53 -19.14 20.03
CA ARG A 546 -28.84 -18.73 20.60
C ARG A 546 -29.35 -17.41 20.06
N ARG A 547 -28.43 -16.49 19.77
CA ARG A 547 -28.68 -15.11 19.35
C ARG A 547 -27.41 -14.49 18.78
N VAL A 548 -27.55 -13.74 17.70
CA VAL A 548 -26.51 -12.83 17.20
C VAL A 548 -27.14 -11.44 17.04
N ASP A 549 -26.67 -10.48 17.83
CA ASP A 549 -27.03 -9.07 17.72
C ASP A 549 -26.06 -8.31 16.80
N LEU A 550 -26.54 -7.20 16.23
CA LEU A 550 -25.74 -6.26 15.45
C LEU A 550 -25.44 -5.00 16.24
N TYR A 551 -24.26 -4.43 16.04
CA TYR A 551 -23.98 -3.03 16.31
C TYR A 551 -23.09 -2.43 15.22
N SER A 552 -23.21 -1.13 14.98
CA SER A 552 -22.24 -0.37 14.20
C SER A 552 -21.12 0.10 15.10
N CYS A 553 -19.86 -0.13 14.72
CA CYS A 553 -18.73 0.56 15.32
C CYS A 553 -18.79 2.07 15.06
N GLY A 554 -17.99 2.81 15.84
CA GLY A 554 -17.82 4.24 15.69
C GLY A 554 -16.58 4.64 14.88
N CYS A 555 -16.56 5.88 14.40
CA CYS A 555 -15.42 6.48 13.69
C CYS A 555 -15.14 7.94 14.11
N ASN A 556 -15.44 8.29 15.37
CA ASN A 556 -15.16 9.63 15.88
C ASN A 556 -13.65 9.85 16.06
N LEU A 557 -13.04 10.57 15.11
CA LEU A 557 -11.75 11.24 15.35
C LEU A 557 -11.89 12.28 16.47
N GLU A 558 -10.91 12.37 17.35
CA GLU A 558 -10.90 13.34 18.46
C GLU A 558 -10.63 14.77 17.98
N HIS A 559 -9.99 14.90 16.82
CA HIS A 559 -9.79 16.15 16.08
C HIS A 559 -10.08 15.88 14.60
N ILE A 560 -10.87 16.75 13.96
CA ILE A 560 -11.14 16.71 12.52
C ILE A 560 -10.56 17.99 11.92
N GLU A 561 -9.46 17.87 11.19
CA GLU A 561 -8.89 18.98 10.42
C GLU A 561 -9.77 19.29 9.19
N PRO A 562 -10.01 20.57 8.86
CA PRO A 562 -10.92 20.96 7.79
C PRO A 562 -10.34 20.71 6.39
N ASN A 563 -9.01 20.53 6.26
CA ASN A 563 -8.31 20.32 5.01
C ASN A 563 -6.95 19.62 5.20
N GLY A 564 -6.28 19.37 4.08
CA GLY A 564 -4.95 18.74 4.03
C GLY A 564 -3.76 19.66 4.31
N ASP A 565 -3.97 20.92 4.70
CA ASP A 565 -2.90 21.93 4.68
C ASP A 565 -1.78 21.62 5.69
N LEU A 566 -2.13 21.12 6.89
CA LEU A 566 -1.15 20.74 7.92
C LEU A 566 -0.22 19.61 7.42
N PHE A 567 -0.80 18.55 6.85
CA PHE A 567 -0.01 17.45 6.29
C PHE A 567 0.78 17.88 5.05
N THR A 568 0.19 18.68 4.17
CA THR A 568 0.84 19.18 2.94
C THR A 568 2.01 20.11 3.27
N ALA A 569 1.91 20.94 4.31
CA ALA A 569 2.98 21.86 4.72
C ALA A 569 4.19 21.15 5.34
N GLU A 570 3.98 20.11 6.13
CA GLU A 570 5.06 19.34 6.78
C GLU A 570 5.72 18.32 5.84
N THR A 571 4.97 17.76 4.88
CA THR A 571 5.47 16.66 4.01
C THR A 571 5.72 17.05 2.55
N GLY A 572 5.09 18.13 2.07
CA GLY A 572 5.03 18.47 0.63
C GLY A 572 4.11 17.56 -0.20
N LEU A 573 3.42 16.58 0.42
CA LEU A 573 2.62 15.57 -0.27
C LEU A 573 1.14 15.97 -0.36
N LYS A 574 0.57 15.84 -1.55
CA LYS A 574 -0.86 16.05 -1.85
C LYS A 574 -1.30 15.14 -3.00
N ASP A 575 -2.60 14.85 -3.09
CA ASP A 575 -3.23 14.09 -4.18
C ASP A 575 -2.59 12.70 -4.39
N PHE A 576 -2.32 11.98 -3.28
CA PHE A 576 -1.68 10.65 -3.29
C PHE A 576 -2.65 9.52 -2.92
N ILE A 577 -2.24 8.27 -3.17
CA ILE A 577 -2.94 7.05 -2.72
C ILE A 577 -2.43 6.70 -1.32
N PHE A 578 -3.32 6.63 -0.33
CA PHE A 578 -2.99 6.53 1.09
C PHE A 578 -3.47 5.23 1.73
N CYS A 579 -2.54 4.36 2.10
CA CYS A 579 -2.84 3.12 2.81
C CYS A 579 -2.40 3.26 4.28
N VAL A 580 -3.31 2.96 5.21
CA VAL A 580 -3.11 3.25 6.64
C VAL A 580 -3.31 1.97 7.44
N GLY A 581 -2.28 1.57 8.17
CA GLY A 581 -2.25 0.35 8.97
C GLY A 581 -0.90 -0.36 8.92
N ARG A 582 -0.71 -1.29 9.87
CA ARG A 582 0.51 -2.11 9.98
C ARG A 582 0.75 -2.92 8.71
N LEU A 583 2.02 -3.03 8.32
CA LEU A 583 2.46 -3.87 7.19
C LEU A 583 2.34 -5.35 7.59
N GLU A 584 1.25 -6.00 7.20
CA GLU A 584 0.96 -7.40 7.48
C GLU A 584 0.25 -8.06 6.29
N THR A 585 0.46 -9.35 6.06
CA THR A 585 -0.12 -10.13 4.95
C THR A 585 -1.61 -9.88 4.76
N ARG A 586 -2.37 -9.82 5.86
CA ARG A 586 -3.82 -9.56 5.90
C ARG A 586 -4.21 -8.19 5.33
N LYS A 587 -3.36 -7.16 5.50
CA LYS A 587 -3.58 -5.80 4.94
C LYS A 587 -3.08 -5.63 3.50
N ASN A 588 -2.39 -6.66 2.96
CA ASN A 588 -2.22 -6.89 1.53
C ASN A 588 -1.51 -5.76 0.74
N GLN A 589 -0.67 -4.95 1.42
CA GLN A 589 0.06 -3.83 0.82
C GLN A 589 0.96 -4.25 -0.36
N LEU A 590 1.50 -5.47 -0.36
CA LEU A 590 2.25 -6.00 -1.52
C LEU A 590 1.39 -6.14 -2.78
N SER A 591 0.12 -6.54 -2.67
CA SER A 591 -0.79 -6.62 -3.83
C SER A 591 -1.18 -5.23 -4.32
N LEU A 592 -1.31 -4.24 -3.43
CA LEU A 592 -1.47 -2.83 -3.82
C LEU A 592 -0.24 -2.31 -4.58
N LEU A 593 0.96 -2.62 -4.11
CA LEU A 593 2.21 -2.26 -4.79
C LEU A 593 2.38 -2.95 -6.14
N LYS A 594 1.99 -4.23 -6.27
CA LYS A 594 1.98 -4.96 -7.55
C LYS A 594 0.87 -4.53 -8.49
N ALA A 595 -0.29 -4.10 -7.99
CA ALA A 595 -1.35 -3.50 -8.82
C ALA A 595 -0.87 -2.17 -9.44
N LEU A 596 -0.05 -1.41 -8.71
CA LEU A 596 0.44 -0.09 -9.09
C LEU A 596 1.90 -0.10 -9.61
N ASP A 597 2.40 -1.24 -10.12
CA ASP A 597 3.82 -1.37 -10.44
C ASP A 597 4.25 -0.58 -11.70
N ASP A 598 3.38 -0.49 -12.70
CA ASP A 598 3.55 0.38 -13.87
C ASP A 598 2.94 1.80 -13.72
N SER A 599 2.33 2.11 -12.57
CA SER A 599 1.68 3.41 -12.31
C SER A 599 2.66 4.44 -11.72
N GLU A 600 2.62 5.67 -12.22
CA GLU A 600 3.41 6.80 -11.72
C GLU A 600 2.85 7.43 -10.42
N LEU A 601 1.59 7.17 -10.10
CA LEU A 601 0.90 7.79 -8.95
C LEU A 601 1.62 7.48 -7.63
N THR A 602 1.78 8.47 -6.76
CA THR A 602 2.43 8.33 -5.45
C THR A 602 1.58 7.49 -4.49
N VAL A 603 2.22 6.54 -3.81
CA VAL A 603 1.62 5.66 -2.79
C VAL A 603 2.28 5.92 -1.46
N VAL A 604 1.49 6.29 -0.46
CA VAL A 604 1.94 6.60 0.90
C VAL A 604 1.37 5.56 1.86
N PHE A 605 2.24 4.91 2.64
CA PHE A 605 1.86 4.02 3.73
C PHE A 605 2.06 4.70 5.08
N ALA A 606 1.01 4.88 5.88
CA ALA A 606 1.15 5.18 7.30
C ALA A 606 1.17 3.85 8.07
N THR A 607 2.38 3.37 8.37
CA THR A 607 2.63 1.98 8.81
C THR A 607 2.27 1.70 10.27
N GLY A 608 1.99 2.74 11.06
CA GLY A 608 1.75 2.58 12.50
C GLY A 608 2.99 2.23 13.32
N GLY A 609 4.18 2.27 12.72
CA GLY A 609 5.48 2.11 13.37
C GLY A 609 5.92 0.66 13.65
N PHE A 610 5.04 -0.35 13.54
CA PHE A 610 5.37 -1.72 13.97
C PHE A 610 4.73 -2.83 13.14
N THR A 611 5.46 -3.94 12.96
CA THR A 611 4.94 -5.20 12.44
C THR A 611 5.40 -6.41 13.25
N TYR A 612 4.60 -7.48 13.20
CA TYR A 612 4.95 -8.83 13.65
C TYR A 612 5.51 -9.70 12.52
N GLN A 613 5.59 -9.17 11.30
CA GLN A 613 6.00 -9.85 10.07
C GLN A 613 7.10 -9.01 9.39
N PRO A 614 8.32 -8.94 9.96
CA PRO A 614 9.40 -8.13 9.41
C PRO A 614 9.79 -8.57 7.98
N GLU A 615 9.59 -9.84 7.64
CA GLU A 615 9.77 -10.36 6.27
C GLU A 615 8.77 -9.74 5.29
N TYR A 616 7.53 -9.49 5.73
CA TYR A 616 6.50 -8.85 4.89
C TYR A 616 6.84 -7.36 4.66
N GLU A 617 7.21 -6.66 5.73
CA GLU A 617 7.67 -5.28 5.66
C GLU A 617 8.93 -5.13 4.78
N GLU A 618 9.90 -6.04 4.91
CA GLU A 618 11.12 -6.00 4.10
C GLU A 618 10.79 -6.15 2.61
N GLN A 619 9.85 -7.03 2.25
CA GLN A 619 9.39 -7.16 0.86
C GLN A 619 8.62 -5.92 0.40
N CYS A 620 7.76 -5.31 1.23
CA CYS A 620 7.11 -4.02 0.92
C CYS A 620 8.14 -2.92 0.62
N LYS A 621 9.20 -2.81 1.45
CA LYS A 621 10.26 -1.81 1.29
C LYS A 621 11.22 -2.13 0.13
N LYS A 622 11.35 -3.40 -0.29
CA LYS A 622 12.10 -3.82 -1.48
C LYS A 622 11.34 -3.63 -2.80
N PHE A 623 10.01 -3.56 -2.77
CA PHE A 623 9.18 -3.60 -3.97
C PHE A 623 9.37 -2.34 -4.84
N LYS A 624 9.92 -2.53 -6.04
CA LYS A 624 10.16 -1.49 -7.04
C LYS A 624 8.92 -1.29 -7.91
N ARG A 625 8.66 -0.04 -8.30
CA ARG A 625 7.61 0.36 -9.25
C ARG A 625 7.96 1.68 -9.91
N ARG A 626 7.17 2.10 -10.90
CA ARG A 626 7.39 3.34 -11.66
C ARG A 626 7.20 4.60 -10.80
N GLY A 627 6.11 4.69 -10.05
CA GLY A 627 5.80 5.83 -9.16
C GLY A 627 6.46 5.77 -7.78
N GLN A 628 6.44 6.89 -7.06
CA GLN A 628 7.09 6.98 -5.74
C GLN A 628 6.32 6.22 -4.65
N THR A 629 6.96 5.27 -3.98
CA THR A 629 6.45 4.67 -2.72
C THR A 629 7.07 5.39 -1.54
N ILE A 630 6.23 5.83 -0.61
CA ILE A 630 6.65 6.53 0.62
C ILE A 630 6.14 5.72 1.81
N PHE A 631 7.04 5.39 2.74
CA PHE A 631 6.68 4.82 4.03
C PHE A 631 6.80 5.92 5.08
N LEU A 632 5.67 6.24 5.72
CA LEU A 632 5.61 7.03 6.94
C LEU A 632 5.40 6.07 8.11
N ASP A 633 5.88 6.47 9.28
CA ASP A 633 5.63 5.74 10.51
C ASP A 633 4.18 6.00 10.99
N ARG A 634 3.91 5.95 12.28
CA ARG A 634 2.57 6.28 12.80
C ARG A 634 2.37 7.80 12.78
N LEU A 635 1.23 8.23 12.24
CA LEU A 635 0.74 9.59 12.41
C LEU A 635 -0.10 9.69 13.70
N ASP A 636 -0.03 10.81 14.41
CA ASP A 636 -0.99 11.13 15.47
C ASP A 636 -2.39 11.39 14.87
N ALA A 637 -3.42 11.44 15.72
CA ALA A 637 -4.80 11.57 15.25
C ALA A 637 -5.08 12.85 14.43
N ARG A 638 -4.37 13.95 14.73
CA ARG A 638 -4.53 15.25 14.05
C ARG A 638 -3.80 15.25 12.72
N MET A 639 -2.56 14.73 12.69
CA MET A 639 -1.79 14.59 11.46
C MET A 639 -2.42 13.56 10.51
N LEU A 640 -2.97 12.46 11.04
CA LEU A 640 -3.72 11.46 10.27
C LEU A 640 -5.01 12.05 9.66
N SER A 641 -5.74 12.85 10.43
CA SER A 641 -6.93 13.58 9.96
C SER A 641 -6.59 14.49 8.77
N SER A 642 -5.53 15.30 8.87
CA SER A 642 -5.08 16.12 7.73
C SER A 642 -4.53 15.28 6.57
N ALA A 643 -3.87 14.14 6.84
CA ALA A 643 -3.38 13.24 5.80
C ALA A 643 -4.52 12.64 4.95
N PHE A 644 -5.64 12.27 5.56
CA PHE A 644 -6.84 11.85 4.81
C PHE A 644 -7.38 12.98 3.93
N ALA A 645 -7.42 14.21 4.43
CA ALA A 645 -7.85 15.38 3.66
C ALA A 645 -6.84 15.88 2.60
N ALA A 646 -5.59 15.42 2.64
CA ALA A 646 -4.56 15.67 1.63
C ALA A 646 -4.48 14.55 0.55
N ALA A 647 -4.93 13.34 0.89
CA ALA A 647 -4.96 12.18 0.00
C ALA A 647 -6.05 12.29 -1.07
N ARG A 648 -5.80 11.69 -2.24
CA ARG A 648 -6.82 11.52 -3.29
C ARG A 648 -7.71 10.32 -3.00
N VAL A 649 -7.09 9.23 -2.54
CA VAL A 649 -7.72 7.93 -2.28
C VAL A 649 -7.17 7.35 -1.00
N HIS A 650 -8.03 6.88 -0.10
CA HIS A 650 -7.64 5.91 0.92
C HIS A 650 -7.78 4.49 0.34
N ALA A 651 -6.70 3.72 0.27
CA ALA A 651 -6.71 2.36 -0.29
C ALA A 651 -6.33 1.33 0.78
N LEU A 652 -7.22 0.38 1.04
CA LEU A 652 -7.06 -0.69 2.02
C LEU A 652 -7.60 -2.03 1.44
N PRO A 653 -6.91 -2.63 0.44
CA PRO A 653 -7.34 -3.84 -0.26
C PRO A 653 -7.03 -5.12 0.54
N SER A 654 -7.34 -5.11 1.83
CA SER A 654 -7.08 -6.21 2.77
C SER A 654 -7.80 -7.50 2.41
N TRP A 655 -7.28 -8.64 2.83
CA TRP A 655 -7.96 -9.93 2.64
C TRP A 655 -9.31 -10.03 3.36
N TYR A 656 -9.47 -9.30 4.46
CA TYR A 656 -10.72 -9.17 5.20
C TYR A 656 -10.72 -7.86 5.99
N GLU A 657 -11.88 -7.22 6.17
CA GLU A 657 -12.03 -6.09 7.09
C GLU A 657 -13.25 -6.23 8.00
N LEU A 658 -13.02 -5.99 9.29
CA LEU A 658 -14.05 -5.85 10.32
C LEU A 658 -13.61 -4.71 11.27
N PRO A 659 -14.33 -3.59 11.37
CA PRO A 659 -15.31 -3.03 10.44
C PRO A 659 -14.70 -2.02 9.45
N GLY A 660 -13.37 -1.89 9.39
CA GLY A 660 -12.69 -0.87 8.57
C GLY A 660 -12.72 0.53 9.19
N ILE A 661 -12.47 0.67 10.50
CA ILE A 661 -12.49 1.94 11.26
C ILE A 661 -11.71 3.05 10.54
N VAL A 662 -10.49 2.74 10.11
CA VAL A 662 -9.57 3.64 9.41
C VAL A 662 -10.15 4.14 8.08
N SER A 663 -10.94 3.32 7.39
CA SER A 663 -11.64 3.73 6.18
C SER A 663 -12.87 4.58 6.49
N MET A 664 -13.53 4.39 7.65
CA MET A 664 -14.55 5.34 8.10
C MET A 664 -13.97 6.70 8.47
N GLU A 665 -12.76 6.73 9.04
CA GLU A 665 -12.01 7.97 9.32
C GLU A 665 -11.70 8.73 8.02
N ALA A 666 -11.27 8.03 6.96
CA ALA A 666 -11.14 8.61 5.62
C ALA A 666 -12.48 9.17 5.07
N ALA A 667 -13.59 8.46 5.28
CA ALA A 667 -14.91 8.88 4.79
C ALA A 667 -15.39 10.17 5.50
N ARG A 668 -14.97 10.42 6.75
CA ARG A 668 -15.25 11.69 7.45
C ARG A 668 -14.60 12.91 6.81
N HIS A 669 -13.55 12.73 6.01
CA HIS A 669 -12.90 13.76 5.20
C HIS A 669 -13.39 13.81 3.74
N ASN A 670 -14.39 12.98 3.39
CA ASN A 670 -14.87 12.80 2.02
C ASN A 670 -13.78 12.34 1.04
N THR A 671 -12.71 11.69 1.54
CA THR A 671 -11.67 11.06 0.73
C THR A 671 -12.25 9.84 0.02
N ASN A 672 -11.98 9.65 -1.28
CA ASN A 672 -12.45 8.45 -1.98
C ASN A 672 -11.81 7.19 -1.37
N ILE A 673 -12.58 6.11 -1.25
CA ILE A 673 -12.14 4.89 -0.54
C ILE A 673 -12.16 3.68 -1.47
N VAL A 674 -11.05 2.94 -1.47
CA VAL A 674 -10.95 1.59 -2.02
C VAL A 674 -10.77 0.61 -0.86
N VAL A 675 -11.70 -0.31 -0.73
CA VAL A 675 -11.70 -1.38 0.29
C VAL A 675 -11.93 -2.74 -0.36
N THR A 676 -11.68 -3.79 0.40
CA THR A 676 -12.02 -5.16 0.04
C THR A 676 -13.54 -5.38 -0.01
N ASP A 677 -14.00 -6.31 -0.85
CA ASP A 677 -15.39 -6.76 -0.85
C ASP A 677 -15.70 -7.88 0.16
N TYR A 678 -14.68 -8.38 0.87
CA TYR A 678 -14.76 -9.36 1.94
C TYR A 678 -14.96 -8.69 3.31
N GLY A 679 -15.63 -9.38 4.25
CA GLY A 679 -16.01 -8.81 5.54
C GLY A 679 -17.12 -7.76 5.45
N THR A 680 -17.19 -6.84 6.39
CA THR A 680 -18.31 -5.90 6.54
C THR A 680 -18.23 -4.53 5.83
N PRO A 681 -17.21 -4.11 5.04
CA PRO A 681 -17.17 -2.74 4.47
C PRO A 681 -18.45 -2.32 3.71
N LYS A 682 -19.11 -3.25 3.00
CA LYS A 682 -20.38 -3.01 2.31
C LYS A 682 -21.54 -2.66 3.24
N ASP A 683 -21.51 -3.11 4.49
CA ASP A 683 -22.49 -2.81 5.54
C ASP A 683 -22.27 -1.41 6.15
N TYR A 684 -21.09 -0.82 5.89
CA TYR A 684 -20.70 0.51 6.34
C TYR A 684 -20.91 1.56 5.26
N PHE A 685 -20.37 1.34 4.05
CA PHE A 685 -20.32 2.33 2.98
C PHE A 685 -21.36 2.14 1.85
N GLY A 686 -22.06 1.00 1.79
CA GLY A 686 -22.99 0.71 0.68
C GLY A 686 -22.31 0.83 -0.68
N ASP A 687 -22.95 1.51 -1.63
CA ASP A 687 -22.36 1.79 -2.96
C ASP A 687 -21.44 3.03 -3.00
N SER A 688 -21.29 3.76 -1.88
CA SER A 688 -20.50 5.00 -1.80
C SER A 688 -18.98 4.78 -1.70
N ALA A 689 -18.50 3.54 -1.55
CA ALA A 689 -17.07 3.19 -1.67
C ALA A 689 -16.76 2.48 -2.99
N TYR A 690 -15.47 2.31 -3.30
CA TYR A 690 -14.97 1.43 -4.36
C TYR A 690 -14.52 0.10 -3.73
N TYR A 691 -14.77 -0.99 -4.44
CA TYR A 691 -14.50 -2.34 -3.96
C TYR A 691 -13.54 -3.07 -4.89
N CYS A 692 -12.64 -3.87 -4.31
CA CYS A 692 -11.69 -4.71 -5.03
C CYS A 692 -11.59 -6.10 -4.39
N ASN A 693 -11.30 -7.11 -5.21
CA ASN A 693 -10.94 -8.44 -4.75
C ASN A 693 -9.45 -8.42 -4.31
N PRO A 694 -9.13 -8.74 -3.05
CA PRO A 694 -7.76 -8.69 -2.52
C PRO A 694 -6.81 -9.72 -3.17
N GLY A 695 -7.35 -10.81 -3.73
CA GLY A 695 -6.58 -11.82 -4.46
C GLY A 695 -6.30 -11.47 -5.92
N ASP A 696 -6.78 -10.32 -6.41
CA ASP A 696 -6.59 -9.89 -7.80
C ASP A 696 -6.02 -8.48 -7.92
N THR A 697 -4.78 -8.41 -8.41
CA THR A 697 -4.08 -7.14 -8.65
C THR A 697 -4.74 -6.29 -9.74
N GLU A 698 -5.49 -6.88 -10.67
CA GLU A 698 -6.22 -6.12 -11.70
C GLU A 698 -7.48 -5.46 -11.10
N SER A 699 -8.26 -6.18 -10.29
CA SER A 699 -9.35 -5.62 -9.48
C SER A 699 -8.89 -4.49 -8.57
N ILE A 700 -7.74 -4.66 -7.88
CA ILE A 700 -7.15 -3.60 -7.04
C ILE A 700 -6.76 -2.38 -7.89
N TYR A 701 -6.07 -2.58 -9.03
CA TYR A 701 -5.68 -1.49 -9.93
C TYR A 701 -6.90 -0.70 -10.42
N ASN A 702 -7.90 -1.39 -10.96
CA ASN A 702 -9.11 -0.78 -11.52
C ASN A 702 -9.89 0.01 -10.46
N ALA A 703 -10.02 -0.52 -9.24
CA ALA A 703 -10.67 0.21 -8.14
C ALA A 703 -9.89 1.47 -7.72
N VAL A 704 -8.55 1.40 -7.64
CA VAL A 704 -7.70 2.54 -7.29
C VAL A 704 -7.67 3.61 -8.37
N MET A 705 -7.56 3.25 -9.66
CA MET A 705 -7.66 4.23 -10.75
C MET A 705 -9.03 4.92 -10.76
N ALA A 706 -10.12 4.15 -10.65
CA ALA A 706 -11.48 4.71 -10.62
C ALA A 706 -11.68 5.67 -9.44
N ALA A 707 -11.21 5.31 -8.25
CA ALA A 707 -11.28 6.16 -7.05
C ALA A 707 -10.40 7.43 -7.15
N TYR A 708 -9.28 7.37 -7.88
CA TYR A 708 -8.32 8.48 -7.96
C TYR A 708 -8.74 9.57 -8.94
N TYR A 709 -9.22 9.17 -10.13
CA TYR A 709 -9.59 10.10 -11.20
C TYR A 709 -11.03 10.61 -11.11
N THR A 710 -11.91 9.93 -10.36
CA THR A 710 -13.29 10.40 -10.09
C THR A 710 -13.31 11.33 -8.86
N PRO A 711 -14.20 12.34 -8.80
CA PRO A 711 -14.53 13.04 -7.55
C PRO A 711 -15.02 12.08 -6.44
N PRO A 712 -15.10 12.54 -5.17
CA PRO A 712 -15.72 11.78 -4.09
C PRO A 712 -17.14 11.30 -4.43
N LYS A 713 -17.42 10.02 -4.17
CA LYS A 713 -18.77 9.46 -4.35
C LYS A 713 -19.77 10.12 -3.39
N ALA A 714 -20.94 10.46 -3.91
CA ALA A 714 -22.03 11.03 -3.11
C ALA A 714 -22.48 10.06 -1.99
N GLY A 715 -22.89 10.63 -0.85
CA GLY A 715 -23.34 9.86 0.32
C GLY A 715 -22.20 9.25 1.16
N LEU A 716 -20.93 9.40 0.77
CA LEU A 716 -19.81 8.74 1.45
C LEU A 716 -19.60 9.26 2.89
N MET A 717 -19.62 10.58 3.09
CA MET A 717 -19.49 11.16 4.44
C MET A 717 -20.71 10.87 5.30
N GLU A 718 -21.90 10.94 4.71
CA GLU A 718 -23.20 10.70 5.33
C GLU A 718 -23.36 9.24 5.78
N SER A 719 -22.75 8.30 5.06
CA SER A 719 -22.72 6.87 5.40
C SER A 719 -22.06 6.58 6.76
N VAL A 720 -21.18 7.47 7.23
CA VAL A 720 -20.43 7.34 8.50
C VAL A 720 -20.74 8.40 9.55
N GLU A 721 -21.34 9.55 9.19
CA GLU A 721 -21.57 10.67 10.12
C GLU A 721 -22.32 10.28 11.41
N HIS A 722 -23.29 9.38 11.30
CA HIS A 722 -24.10 8.89 12.43
C HIS A 722 -23.44 7.76 13.24
N ARG A 723 -22.32 7.21 12.75
CA ARG A 723 -21.59 6.07 13.33
C ARG A 723 -20.59 6.54 14.38
N THR A 724 -21.12 6.93 15.54
CA THR A 724 -20.31 7.39 16.68
C THR A 724 -20.03 6.29 17.69
N TRP A 725 -18.91 6.39 18.43
CA TRP A 725 -18.61 5.44 19.53
C TRP A 725 -19.65 5.50 20.66
N GLU A 726 -20.28 6.66 20.87
CA GLU A 726 -21.42 6.82 21.77
C GLU A 726 -22.63 5.98 21.30
N ASN A 727 -22.93 6.00 19.98
CA ASN A 727 -24.02 5.21 19.41
C ASN A 727 -23.70 3.71 19.39
N ALA A 728 -22.45 3.32 19.13
CA ALA A 728 -21.97 1.94 19.29
C ALA A 728 -22.20 1.44 20.73
N ALA A 729 -21.78 2.21 21.74
CA ALA A 729 -21.98 1.87 23.15
C ALA A 729 -23.47 1.81 23.54
N LYS A 730 -24.33 2.69 23.01
CA LYS A 730 -25.80 2.62 23.22
C LYS A 730 -26.39 1.31 22.69
N GLN A 731 -25.93 0.84 21.52
CA GLN A 731 -26.39 -0.41 20.92
C GLN A 731 -25.94 -1.62 21.76
N VAL A 732 -24.66 -1.67 22.16
CA VAL A 732 -24.12 -2.71 23.05
C VAL A 732 -24.84 -2.72 24.41
N LEU A 733 -25.15 -1.56 24.99
CA LEU A 733 -25.96 -1.44 26.21
C LEU A 733 -27.40 -1.96 26.01
N GLY A 734 -27.96 -1.84 24.80
CA GLY A 734 -29.23 -2.47 24.41
C GLY A 734 -29.15 -3.99 24.46
N VAL A 735 -28.08 -4.57 23.92
CA VAL A 735 -27.80 -6.02 24.00
C VAL A 735 -27.71 -6.49 25.44
N TYR A 736 -26.90 -5.83 26.28
CA TYR A 736 -26.77 -6.20 27.70
C TYR A 736 -28.12 -6.20 28.43
N LYS A 737 -28.95 -5.15 28.22
CA LYS A 737 -30.28 -5.04 28.83
C LYS A 737 -31.22 -6.18 28.40
N ALA A 738 -31.15 -6.58 27.13
CA ALA A 738 -31.95 -7.68 26.60
C ALA A 738 -31.47 -9.07 27.07
N VAL A 739 -30.16 -9.25 27.26
CA VAL A 739 -29.57 -10.47 27.86
C VAL A 739 -29.97 -10.60 29.33
N LEU A 740 -29.88 -9.52 30.11
CA LEU A 740 -30.21 -9.52 31.53
C LEU A 740 -31.72 -9.62 31.81
N SER A 741 -32.59 -9.20 30.89
CA SER A 741 -34.05 -9.39 31.02
C SER A 741 -34.49 -10.82 30.65
N ALA A 742 -33.76 -11.52 29.79
CA ALA A 742 -34.03 -12.90 29.40
C ALA A 742 -33.43 -13.95 30.34
N SER A 743 -32.43 -13.58 31.16
CA SER A 743 -31.68 -14.51 32.01
C SER A 743 -32.40 -14.77 33.36
N PRO A 744 -32.78 -16.01 33.71
CA PRO A 744 -33.32 -16.32 35.03
C PRO A 744 -32.23 -16.16 36.10
N LYS A 745 -32.57 -15.53 37.23
CA LYS A 745 -31.63 -15.28 38.34
C LYS A 745 -31.24 -16.58 39.05
N LEU A 746 -30.14 -17.19 38.61
CA LEU A 746 -29.51 -18.34 39.25
C LEU A 746 -28.90 -17.98 40.61
N ASN A 747 -28.85 -18.98 41.50
CA ASN A 747 -28.45 -18.80 42.90
C ASN A 747 -26.91 -18.88 43.04
N ARG A 748 -26.24 -17.73 43.15
CA ARG A 748 -24.77 -17.52 43.02
C ARG A 748 -23.88 -18.17 44.13
N SER A 749 -24.36 -19.17 44.86
CA SER A 749 -23.89 -19.48 46.23
C SER A 749 -23.22 -20.85 46.47
N SER A 750 -22.89 -21.63 45.42
CA SER A 750 -22.50 -23.05 45.60
C SER A 750 -21.39 -23.60 44.69
N TYR A 751 -20.52 -22.75 44.14
CA TYR A 751 -19.35 -23.18 43.36
C TYR A 751 -18.03 -22.67 43.99
N GLU A 752 -17.15 -23.59 44.38
CA GLU A 752 -15.78 -23.28 44.78
C GLU A 752 -14.89 -23.21 43.53
N LEU A 753 -13.94 -22.28 43.50
CA LEU A 753 -13.02 -22.12 42.38
C LEU A 753 -11.99 -23.28 42.38
N PRO A 754 -11.81 -24.02 41.27
CA PRO A 754 -10.71 -24.96 41.16
C PRO A 754 -9.38 -24.19 41.04
N GLU A 755 -8.29 -24.70 41.62
CA GLU A 755 -6.95 -24.13 41.48
C GLU A 755 -6.40 -24.33 40.06
N TRP A 756 -6.77 -23.45 39.13
CA TRP A 756 -6.19 -23.37 37.79
C TRP A 756 -4.87 -22.60 37.82
N SER A 757 -3.79 -23.26 38.21
CA SER A 757 -2.45 -22.78 37.88
C SER A 757 -2.23 -22.91 36.36
N ILE A 758 -1.95 -21.80 35.68
CA ILE A 758 -1.39 -21.85 34.31
C ILE A 758 0.03 -22.43 34.43
N ASP A 759 0.17 -23.73 34.18
CA ASP A 759 1.45 -24.42 34.28
C ASP A 759 2.39 -24.05 33.12
N ASN A 760 3.11 -22.95 33.30
CA ASN A 760 4.19 -22.52 32.41
C ASN A 760 5.37 -23.52 32.35
N SER A 761 5.39 -24.58 33.17
CA SER A 761 6.36 -25.67 33.05
C SER A 761 5.91 -26.79 32.10
N ASN A 762 4.71 -26.70 31.53
CA ASN A 762 4.20 -27.65 30.54
C ASN A 762 5.05 -27.62 29.26
N LYS A 763 6.10 -28.43 29.24
CA LYS A 763 7.02 -28.60 28.10
C LYS A 763 6.31 -29.02 26.82
N THR A 764 5.09 -29.55 26.91
CA THR A 764 4.24 -29.79 25.75
C THR A 764 3.90 -28.50 25.03
N LEU A 765 3.68 -27.36 25.70
CA LEU A 765 3.34 -26.10 25.03
C LEU A 765 4.53 -25.50 24.27
N VAL A 766 5.72 -25.49 24.89
CA VAL A 766 6.97 -25.12 24.21
C VAL A 766 7.22 -26.06 23.04
N ARG A 767 7.05 -27.37 23.25
CA ARG A 767 7.20 -28.38 22.19
C ARG A 767 6.11 -28.29 21.12
N THR A 768 4.92 -27.78 21.42
CA THR A 768 3.85 -27.52 20.44
C THR A 768 4.19 -26.29 19.58
N ILE A 769 4.87 -25.29 20.13
CA ILE A 769 5.38 -24.13 19.39
C ILE A 769 6.61 -24.53 18.56
N GLU A 770 7.50 -25.37 19.10
CA GLU A 770 8.58 -26.00 18.33
C GLU A 770 8.01 -26.91 17.22
N THR A 771 6.95 -27.68 17.48
CA THR A 771 6.25 -28.42 16.43
C THR A 771 5.38 -27.56 15.52
N ALA A 772 5.08 -26.30 15.85
CA ALA A 772 4.49 -25.37 14.88
C ALA A 772 5.56 -24.96 13.84
N SER A 773 6.82 -24.79 14.29
CA SER A 773 7.98 -24.63 13.41
C SER A 773 8.28 -25.92 12.63
N ASP A 774 8.29 -27.09 13.28
CA ASP A 774 8.43 -28.36 12.56
C ASP A 774 7.23 -28.67 11.67
N THR A 775 6.00 -28.18 11.90
CA THR A 775 4.91 -28.34 10.92
C THR A 775 5.07 -27.46 9.70
N ALA A 776 5.84 -26.37 9.74
CA ALA A 776 6.26 -25.70 8.50
C ALA A 776 7.26 -26.59 7.72
N ALA A 777 8.23 -27.18 8.41
CA ALA A 777 9.19 -28.11 7.82
C ALA A 777 8.55 -29.46 7.40
N GLU A 778 7.50 -29.90 8.07
CA GLU A 778 6.78 -31.15 7.84
C GLU A 778 5.62 -30.96 6.87
N ALA A 779 5.02 -29.77 6.76
CA ALA A 779 4.23 -29.38 5.58
C ALA A 779 5.12 -29.35 4.34
N SER A 780 6.33 -28.77 4.39
CA SER A 780 7.27 -28.81 3.27
C SER A 780 7.67 -30.24 2.86
N ARG A 781 7.95 -31.12 3.84
CA ARG A 781 8.17 -32.57 3.59
C ARG A 781 6.90 -33.29 3.09
N THR A 782 5.72 -32.95 3.61
CA THR A 782 4.46 -33.60 3.26
C THR A 782 3.96 -33.16 1.90
N VAL A 783 4.15 -31.90 1.50
CA VAL A 783 3.94 -31.41 0.12
C VAL A 783 4.87 -32.16 -0.84
N SER A 784 6.14 -32.39 -0.46
CA SER A 784 7.04 -33.23 -1.26
C SER A 784 6.54 -34.69 -1.38
N GLN A 785 6.03 -35.29 -0.29
CA GLN A 785 5.45 -36.63 -0.31
C GLN A 785 4.10 -36.70 -1.06
N ILE A 786 3.31 -35.63 -1.03
CA ILE A 786 2.05 -35.48 -1.79
C ILE A 786 2.36 -35.37 -3.28
N ALA A 787 3.39 -34.63 -3.68
CA ALA A 787 3.84 -34.55 -5.08
C ALA A 787 4.21 -35.92 -5.67
N ASP A 788 4.76 -36.83 -4.86
CA ASP A 788 4.99 -38.22 -5.27
C ASP A 788 3.71 -39.09 -5.21
N LYS A 789 2.85 -38.88 -4.22
CA LYS A 789 1.64 -39.70 -4.01
C LYS A 789 0.49 -39.36 -4.97
N MET A 790 0.39 -38.12 -5.44
CA MET A 790 -0.60 -37.68 -6.44
C MET A 790 -0.36 -38.25 -7.84
N ARG A 791 0.76 -38.95 -8.09
CA ARG A 791 0.96 -39.73 -9.31
C ARG A 791 0.08 -40.99 -9.41
N SER A 792 -0.72 -41.32 -8.39
CA SER A 792 -1.69 -42.42 -8.47
C SER A 792 -2.93 -42.23 -7.59
N LEU A 793 -4.06 -41.86 -8.21
CA LEU A 793 -5.38 -42.53 -8.16
C LEU A 793 -6.51 -41.62 -8.69
N ALA A 794 -7.59 -42.22 -9.19
CA ALA A 794 -8.75 -41.53 -9.80
C ALA A 794 -10.00 -41.51 -8.87
N PRO A 795 -10.98 -40.61 -9.10
CA PRO A 795 -11.99 -40.24 -8.09
C PRO A 795 -13.34 -40.99 -8.17
N ILE A 796 -14.14 -40.97 -7.08
CA ILE A 796 -15.54 -41.44 -7.05
C ILE A 796 -16.45 -40.52 -6.19
N ARG A 797 -17.26 -39.70 -6.89
CA ARG A 797 -18.70 -39.37 -6.77
C ARG A 797 -19.47 -39.29 -5.40
N MET A 798 -20.37 -38.30 -5.30
CA MET A 798 -21.47 -38.15 -4.30
C MET A 798 -22.89 -38.32 -4.93
N PRO A 799 -23.94 -38.44 -4.09
CA PRO A 799 -25.30 -37.88 -4.32
C PRO A 799 -25.81 -37.09 -3.06
N ASP A 800 -26.96 -36.41 -2.97
CA ASP A 800 -28.22 -36.31 -3.75
C ASP A 800 -28.64 -34.82 -4.00
N ALA A 801 -29.81 -34.56 -4.63
CA ALA A 801 -30.09 -33.34 -5.42
C ALA A 801 -30.86 -32.14 -4.75
N PRO A 802 -30.79 -30.91 -5.32
CA PRO A 802 -31.28 -29.64 -4.71
C PRO A 802 -32.58 -29.02 -5.30
N ASP A 803 -32.96 -27.84 -4.77
CA ASP A 803 -34.12 -26.99 -5.15
C ASP A 803 -33.93 -26.29 -6.53
N PRO A 804 -34.96 -26.19 -7.40
CA PRO A 804 -34.84 -25.53 -8.72
C PRO A 804 -34.49 -24.04 -8.66
N THR A 805 -34.81 -23.35 -7.57
CA THR A 805 -34.37 -21.97 -7.31
C THR A 805 -32.87 -21.91 -7.10
N ILE A 806 -32.34 -22.83 -6.28
CA ILE A 806 -30.90 -22.96 -6.01
C ILE A 806 -30.16 -23.37 -7.28
N ILE A 807 -30.68 -24.35 -8.03
CA ILE A 807 -30.11 -24.75 -9.34
C ILE A 807 -30.12 -23.58 -10.33
N CYS A 808 -31.14 -22.71 -10.31
CA CYS A 808 -31.17 -21.49 -11.11
C CYS A 808 -30.19 -20.40 -10.62
N ASP A 809 -29.94 -20.29 -9.32
CA ASP A 809 -28.96 -19.35 -8.76
C ASP A 809 -27.52 -19.84 -9.00
N GLU A 810 -27.27 -21.15 -8.90
CA GLU A 810 -26.06 -21.82 -9.37
C GLU A 810 -25.84 -21.60 -10.87
N ALA A 811 -26.87 -21.81 -11.69
CA ALA A 811 -26.81 -21.56 -13.13
C ALA A 811 -26.56 -20.08 -13.45
N ASP A 812 -27.15 -19.14 -12.71
CA ASP A 812 -26.85 -17.70 -12.82
C ASP A 812 -25.39 -17.37 -12.45
N VAL A 813 -24.71 -18.18 -11.64
CA VAL A 813 -23.26 -18.07 -11.37
C VAL A 813 -22.44 -18.70 -12.50
N ILE A 814 -22.74 -19.94 -12.90
CA ILE A 814 -22.09 -20.66 -14.01
C ILE A 814 -22.19 -19.85 -15.33
N ALA A 815 -23.31 -19.15 -15.55
CA ALA A 815 -23.50 -18.22 -16.66
C ALA A 815 -22.59 -16.98 -16.59
N ARG A 816 -22.29 -16.46 -15.40
CA ARG A 816 -21.36 -15.33 -15.19
C ARG A 816 -19.89 -15.75 -15.34
N GLU A 817 -19.58 -17.01 -15.09
CA GLU A 817 -18.28 -17.63 -15.39
C GLU A 817 -18.07 -17.92 -16.89
N GLY A 818 -19.09 -17.75 -17.73
CA GLY A 818 -18.99 -17.97 -19.17
C GLY A 818 -19.32 -19.39 -19.66
N ARG A 819 -19.88 -20.25 -18.80
CA ARG A 819 -20.09 -21.70 -19.07
C ARG A 819 -21.53 -21.99 -19.51
N PHE A 820 -21.93 -21.50 -20.68
CA PHE A 820 -23.35 -21.37 -21.04
C PHE A 820 -24.10 -22.68 -21.32
N GLU A 821 -23.50 -23.70 -21.95
CA GLU A 821 -24.18 -24.99 -22.12
C GLU A 821 -24.42 -25.70 -20.78
N GLU A 822 -23.50 -25.51 -19.84
CA GLU A 822 -23.58 -26.06 -18.49
C GLU A 822 -24.65 -25.32 -17.67
N ALA A 823 -24.65 -23.98 -17.68
CA ALA A 823 -25.74 -23.17 -17.10
C ALA A 823 -27.09 -23.53 -17.74
N LEU A 824 -27.16 -23.66 -19.07
CA LEU A 824 -28.34 -24.12 -19.81
C LEU A 824 -28.80 -25.52 -19.38
N SER A 825 -27.87 -26.42 -19.04
CA SER A 825 -28.21 -27.75 -18.51
C SER A 825 -28.77 -27.69 -17.09
N HIS A 826 -28.25 -26.81 -16.22
CA HIS A 826 -28.79 -26.55 -14.89
C HIS A 826 -30.17 -25.87 -14.96
N TYR A 827 -30.37 -24.84 -15.79
CA TYR A 827 -31.69 -24.25 -16.03
C TYR A 827 -32.71 -25.27 -16.57
N LYS A 828 -32.26 -26.23 -17.40
CA LYS A 828 -33.10 -27.36 -17.85
C LYS A 828 -33.42 -28.32 -16.70
N ALA A 829 -32.47 -28.67 -15.83
CA ALA A 829 -32.73 -29.47 -14.65
C ALA A 829 -33.72 -28.78 -13.67
N ALA A 830 -33.63 -27.46 -13.52
CA ALA A 830 -34.63 -26.68 -12.78
C ALA A 830 -36.03 -26.75 -13.42
N LEU A 831 -36.11 -26.74 -14.75
CA LEU A 831 -37.36 -26.95 -15.51
C LEU A 831 -37.86 -28.40 -15.52
N GLU A 832 -37.00 -29.39 -15.28
CA GLU A 832 -37.43 -30.77 -15.02
C GLU A 832 -38.09 -30.92 -13.64
N ILE A 833 -37.79 -30.02 -12.69
CA ILE A 833 -38.36 -30.00 -11.34
C ILE A 833 -39.62 -29.10 -11.25
N ASP A 834 -39.64 -27.89 -11.83
CA ASP A 834 -40.88 -27.14 -12.11
C ASP A 834 -40.95 -26.67 -13.58
N PRO A 835 -41.67 -27.41 -14.45
CA PRO A 835 -41.91 -27.06 -15.85
C PRO A 835 -42.69 -25.77 -16.13
N ARG A 836 -42.98 -24.94 -15.11
CA ARG A 836 -43.64 -23.64 -15.24
C ARG A 836 -42.79 -22.47 -14.76
N PHE A 837 -41.53 -22.71 -14.37
CA PHE A 837 -40.69 -21.67 -13.77
C PHE A 837 -40.21 -20.64 -14.81
N GLY A 838 -40.99 -19.57 -14.98
CA GLY A 838 -40.74 -18.52 -15.99
C GLY A 838 -39.34 -17.90 -15.92
N ARG A 839 -38.73 -17.79 -14.72
CA ARG A 839 -37.34 -17.35 -14.55
C ARG A 839 -36.38 -18.26 -15.31
N ALA A 840 -36.52 -19.58 -15.20
CA ALA A 840 -35.64 -20.54 -15.86
C ALA A 840 -35.83 -20.51 -17.39
N TYR A 841 -37.06 -20.35 -17.88
CA TYR A 841 -37.31 -20.12 -19.32
C TYR A 841 -36.63 -18.83 -19.82
N ARG A 842 -36.75 -17.71 -19.10
CA ARG A 842 -36.05 -16.46 -19.46
C ARG A 842 -34.54 -16.65 -19.44
N SER A 843 -33.97 -17.24 -18.39
CA SER A 843 -32.53 -17.46 -18.31
C SER A 843 -32.05 -18.39 -19.42
N CYS A 844 -32.74 -19.51 -19.70
CA CYS A 844 -32.50 -20.35 -20.89
C CYS A 844 -32.48 -19.53 -22.18
N ALA A 845 -33.44 -18.62 -22.38
CA ALA A 845 -33.50 -17.79 -23.58
C ALA A 845 -32.31 -16.82 -23.70
N VAL A 846 -31.87 -16.23 -22.59
CA VAL A 846 -30.66 -15.39 -22.55
C VAL A 846 -29.40 -16.23 -22.81
N MET A 847 -29.30 -17.46 -22.28
CA MET A 847 -28.19 -18.37 -22.59
C MET A 847 -28.19 -18.74 -24.08
N TYR A 848 -29.36 -19.06 -24.65
CA TYR A 848 -29.50 -19.33 -26.08
C TYR A 848 -29.09 -18.12 -26.94
N LEU A 849 -29.36 -16.88 -26.53
CA LEU A 849 -28.82 -15.69 -27.22
C LEU A 849 -27.29 -15.59 -27.12
N GLN A 850 -26.66 -15.91 -25.98
CA GLN A 850 -25.19 -15.94 -25.89
C GLN A 850 -24.58 -17.06 -26.76
N LEU A 851 -25.28 -18.18 -26.89
CA LEU A 851 -24.98 -19.32 -27.77
C LEU A 851 -25.31 -19.06 -29.27
N GLY A 852 -25.89 -17.90 -29.63
CA GLY A 852 -26.32 -17.59 -31.00
C GLY A 852 -27.57 -18.34 -31.50
N GLY A 853 -28.22 -19.12 -30.62
CA GLY A 853 -29.44 -19.88 -30.91
C GLY A 853 -30.71 -19.02 -30.86
N THR A 854 -30.85 -18.07 -31.78
CA THR A 854 -31.94 -17.07 -31.76
C THR A 854 -33.34 -17.70 -31.86
N ASP A 855 -33.51 -18.79 -32.61
CA ASP A 855 -34.80 -19.50 -32.72
C ASP A 855 -35.17 -20.17 -31.37
N GLN A 856 -34.19 -20.81 -30.72
CA GLN A 856 -34.37 -21.40 -29.40
C GLN A 856 -34.65 -20.33 -28.34
N ALA A 857 -33.97 -19.18 -28.42
CA ALA A 857 -34.21 -18.05 -27.54
C ALA A 857 -35.64 -17.50 -27.71
N THR A 858 -36.10 -17.31 -28.95
CA THR A 858 -37.47 -16.90 -29.29
C THR A 858 -38.50 -17.77 -28.57
N VAL A 859 -38.43 -19.10 -28.76
CA VAL A 859 -39.37 -20.06 -28.16
C VAL A 859 -39.32 -20.05 -26.62
N ASN A 860 -38.14 -19.82 -26.02
CA ASN A 860 -38.00 -19.80 -24.56
C ASN A 860 -38.47 -18.46 -23.96
N PHE A 861 -38.28 -17.31 -24.62
CA PHE A 861 -38.93 -16.06 -24.21
C PHE A 861 -40.45 -16.13 -24.38
N GLU A 862 -40.96 -16.76 -25.45
CA GLU A 862 -42.41 -17.01 -25.60
C GLU A 862 -42.97 -17.86 -24.45
N GLN A 863 -42.25 -18.91 -23.99
CA GLN A 863 -42.68 -19.66 -22.81
C GLN A 863 -42.59 -18.81 -21.53
N ALA A 864 -41.54 -18.01 -21.36
CA ALA A 864 -41.41 -17.10 -20.22
C ALA A 864 -42.59 -16.10 -20.15
N ILE A 865 -42.93 -15.43 -21.26
CA ILE A 865 -44.06 -14.49 -21.37
C ILE A 865 -45.41 -15.21 -21.17
N LYS A 866 -45.53 -16.47 -21.60
CA LYS A 866 -46.74 -17.29 -21.40
C LYS A 866 -46.96 -17.70 -19.93
N PHE A 867 -45.89 -17.82 -19.13
CA PHE A 867 -45.98 -18.11 -17.70
C PHE A 867 -45.98 -16.84 -16.83
N ASP A 868 -45.34 -15.76 -17.29
CA ASP A 868 -45.40 -14.40 -16.71
C ASP A 868 -45.55 -13.35 -17.82
N ALA A 869 -46.80 -12.98 -18.11
CA ALA A 869 -47.14 -11.96 -19.11
C ALA A 869 -46.83 -10.52 -18.67
N THR A 870 -46.24 -10.32 -17.48
CA THR A 870 -45.82 -9.01 -16.95
C THR A 870 -44.31 -8.80 -16.96
N ASP A 871 -43.51 -9.83 -17.28
CA ASP A 871 -42.05 -9.73 -17.34
C ASP A 871 -41.57 -8.92 -18.56
N ALA A 872 -41.46 -7.61 -18.37
CA ALA A 872 -40.91 -6.65 -19.34
C ALA A 872 -39.56 -7.10 -19.94
N ARG A 873 -38.72 -7.82 -19.19
CA ARG A 873 -37.39 -8.26 -19.67
C ARG A 873 -37.50 -9.45 -20.62
N SER A 874 -38.48 -10.32 -20.44
CA SER A 874 -38.76 -11.38 -21.41
C SER A 874 -39.39 -10.82 -22.68
N ILE A 875 -40.28 -9.82 -22.57
CA ILE A 875 -40.85 -9.11 -23.73
C ILE A 875 -39.75 -8.40 -24.53
N ALA A 876 -38.87 -7.66 -23.87
CA ALA A 876 -37.71 -7.03 -24.51
C ALA A 876 -36.74 -8.05 -25.12
N GLY A 877 -36.47 -9.16 -24.44
CA GLY A 877 -35.62 -10.26 -24.95
C GLY A 877 -36.17 -10.91 -26.22
N LEU A 878 -37.50 -11.11 -26.30
CA LEU A 878 -38.16 -11.53 -27.53
C LEU A 878 -38.01 -10.46 -28.64
N GLY A 879 -38.10 -9.17 -28.27
CA GLY A 879 -37.81 -8.05 -29.17
C GLY A 879 -36.41 -8.11 -29.78
N THR A 880 -35.39 -8.43 -28.97
CA THR A 880 -34.01 -8.66 -29.42
C THR A 880 -33.88 -9.88 -30.34
N CYS A 881 -34.65 -10.95 -30.10
CA CYS A 881 -34.67 -12.12 -30.99
C CYS A 881 -35.24 -11.76 -32.37
N LEU A 882 -36.43 -11.14 -32.42
CA LEU A 882 -37.05 -10.73 -33.69
C LEU A 882 -36.19 -9.72 -34.45
N TRP A 883 -35.54 -8.79 -33.74
CA TRP A 883 -34.58 -7.84 -34.31
C TRP A 883 -33.41 -8.55 -35.00
N THR A 884 -32.84 -9.56 -34.35
CA THR A 884 -31.72 -10.38 -34.87
C THR A 884 -32.16 -11.28 -36.04
N LEU A 885 -33.41 -11.74 -36.05
CA LEU A 885 -34.04 -12.45 -37.18
C LEU A 885 -34.45 -11.53 -38.35
N GLY A 886 -34.11 -10.24 -38.31
CA GLY A 886 -34.44 -9.26 -39.34
C GLY A 886 -35.88 -8.74 -39.31
N GLN A 887 -36.71 -9.19 -38.36
CA GLN A 887 -38.10 -8.76 -38.15
C GLN A 887 -38.14 -7.47 -37.31
N GLN A 888 -37.34 -6.48 -37.74
CA GLN A 888 -36.97 -5.30 -36.95
C GLN A 888 -38.18 -4.47 -36.48
N GLN A 889 -39.19 -4.27 -37.34
CA GLN A 889 -40.40 -3.52 -36.98
C GLN A 889 -41.29 -4.23 -35.93
N GLU A 890 -41.17 -5.55 -35.79
CA GLU A 890 -41.88 -6.32 -34.76
C GLU A 890 -41.09 -6.36 -33.46
N GLY A 891 -39.76 -6.53 -33.54
CA GLY A 891 -38.87 -6.35 -32.40
C GLY A 891 -38.97 -4.96 -31.76
N TYR A 892 -39.08 -3.91 -32.59
CA TYR A 892 -39.31 -2.54 -32.16
C TYR A 892 -40.58 -2.37 -31.31
N LYS A 893 -41.73 -2.92 -31.78
CA LYS A 893 -43.00 -2.88 -31.04
C LYS A 893 -42.95 -3.66 -29.72
N LEU A 894 -42.12 -4.69 -29.62
CA LEU A 894 -41.89 -5.40 -28.36
C LEU A 894 -41.05 -4.58 -27.38
N TYR A 895 -40.10 -3.76 -27.83
CA TYR A 895 -39.42 -2.79 -26.96
C TYR A 895 -40.37 -1.69 -26.46
N GLU A 896 -41.27 -1.18 -27.30
CA GLU A 896 -42.33 -0.25 -26.86
C GLU A 896 -43.23 -0.88 -25.78
N GLN A 897 -43.76 -2.09 -26.02
CA GLN A 897 -44.57 -2.83 -25.04
C GLN A 897 -43.80 -3.16 -23.76
N ALA A 898 -42.52 -3.50 -23.85
CA ALA A 898 -41.69 -3.75 -22.67
C ALA A 898 -41.50 -2.47 -21.83
N LEU A 899 -41.34 -1.31 -22.48
CA LEU A 899 -41.24 -0.02 -21.79
C LEU A 899 -42.59 0.41 -21.18
N GLU A 900 -43.73 0.12 -21.83
CA GLU A 900 -45.06 0.31 -21.22
C GLU A 900 -45.23 -0.51 -19.92
N ARG A 901 -44.62 -1.70 -19.83
CA ARG A 901 -44.64 -2.53 -18.60
C ARG A 901 -43.65 -2.06 -17.54
N SER A 902 -42.55 -1.43 -17.92
CA SER A 902 -41.53 -0.91 -16.98
C SER A 902 -41.02 0.49 -17.37
N PRO A 903 -41.83 1.55 -17.19
CA PRO A 903 -41.56 2.89 -17.76
C PRO A 903 -40.34 3.65 -17.21
N ALA A 904 -39.58 3.03 -16.30
CA ALA A 904 -38.39 3.59 -15.67
C ALA A 904 -37.15 2.67 -15.79
N ASP A 905 -37.21 1.57 -16.55
CA ASP A 905 -36.05 0.70 -16.82
C ASP A 905 -35.22 1.26 -17.98
N SER A 906 -34.02 1.76 -17.65
CA SER A 906 -33.10 2.37 -18.62
C SER A 906 -32.52 1.36 -19.61
N SER A 907 -32.49 0.05 -19.29
CA SER A 907 -31.97 -0.96 -20.23
C SER A 907 -32.91 -1.15 -21.42
N ILE A 908 -34.23 -1.17 -21.17
CA ILE A 908 -35.26 -1.26 -22.22
C ILE A 908 -35.31 0.05 -23.02
N LEU A 909 -35.19 1.20 -22.36
CA LEU A 909 -35.13 2.50 -23.04
C LEU A 909 -33.92 2.63 -23.99
N LEU A 910 -32.75 2.10 -23.61
CA LEU A 910 -31.56 2.08 -24.48
C LEU A 910 -31.71 1.12 -25.67
N GLN A 911 -32.40 -0.02 -25.49
CA GLN A 911 -32.75 -0.91 -26.59
C GLN A 911 -33.72 -0.24 -27.58
N LEU A 912 -34.76 0.41 -27.06
CA LEU A 912 -35.73 1.18 -27.86
C LEU A 912 -35.04 2.34 -28.62
N LEU A 913 -34.11 3.05 -27.97
CA LEU A 913 -33.31 4.11 -28.59
C LEU A 913 -32.50 3.57 -29.78
N ASN A 914 -31.72 2.50 -29.58
CA ASN A 914 -30.93 1.90 -30.65
C ASN A 914 -31.82 1.42 -31.81
N ALA A 915 -32.97 0.82 -31.50
CA ALA A 915 -33.92 0.34 -32.50
C ALA A 915 -34.55 1.49 -33.31
N ALA A 916 -35.01 2.55 -32.63
CA ALA A 916 -35.55 3.76 -33.28
C ALA A 916 -34.49 4.45 -34.16
N TYR A 917 -33.23 4.51 -33.74
CA TYR A 917 -32.16 5.13 -34.54
C TYR A 917 -31.90 4.42 -35.88
N VAL A 918 -32.16 3.10 -35.96
CA VAL A 918 -32.01 2.28 -37.18
C VAL A 918 -33.27 2.33 -38.06
N LEU A 919 -34.48 2.33 -37.49
CA LEU A 919 -35.75 2.41 -38.23
C LEU A 919 -36.19 3.86 -38.55
N ASP A 920 -35.49 4.85 -38.01
CA ASP A 920 -35.80 6.29 -38.05
C ASP A 920 -37.10 6.73 -37.35
N GLU A 921 -37.60 5.90 -36.41
CA GLU A 921 -38.81 6.13 -35.59
C GLU A 921 -38.62 7.20 -34.49
N MET A 922 -37.97 8.32 -34.84
CA MET A 922 -37.53 9.38 -33.92
C MET A 922 -38.68 10.01 -33.11
N ALA A 923 -39.86 10.14 -33.70
CA ALA A 923 -41.01 10.75 -33.03
C ALA A 923 -41.58 9.89 -31.89
N SER A 924 -41.50 8.56 -31.96
CA SER A 924 -41.91 7.70 -30.84
C SER A 924 -40.83 7.69 -29.74
N LEU A 925 -39.55 7.61 -30.14
CA LEU A 925 -38.42 7.70 -29.23
C LEU A 925 -38.43 9.00 -28.39
N GLU A 926 -38.72 10.15 -29.00
CA GLU A 926 -38.81 11.43 -28.30
C GLU A 926 -39.85 11.39 -27.16
N ASN A 927 -41.04 10.83 -27.43
CA ASN A 927 -42.09 10.67 -26.43
C ASN A 927 -41.66 9.72 -25.29
N ALA A 928 -41.02 8.60 -25.63
CA ALA A 928 -40.50 7.64 -24.64
C ALA A 928 -39.43 8.26 -23.72
N LEU A 929 -38.50 9.05 -24.28
CA LEU A 929 -37.47 9.78 -23.53
C LEU A 929 -38.11 10.82 -22.59
N ILE A 930 -39.10 11.58 -23.06
CA ILE A 930 -39.85 12.56 -22.24
C ILE A 930 -40.63 11.87 -21.11
N GLN A 931 -41.27 10.72 -21.38
CA GLN A 931 -42.02 9.95 -20.37
C GLN A 931 -41.11 9.36 -19.28
N TYR A 932 -39.90 8.90 -19.64
CA TYR A 932 -38.89 8.49 -18.67
C TYR A 932 -38.38 9.67 -17.84
N LEU A 933 -38.02 10.79 -18.48
CA LEU A 933 -37.53 12.00 -17.80
C LEU A 933 -38.59 12.64 -16.89
N THR A 934 -39.87 12.45 -17.17
CA THR A 934 -40.97 12.86 -16.27
C THR A 934 -40.93 12.11 -14.93
N GLN A 935 -40.40 10.89 -14.90
CA GLN A 935 -40.21 10.09 -13.68
C GLN A 935 -38.81 10.26 -13.07
N LYS A 936 -37.79 10.52 -13.90
CA LYS A 936 -36.39 10.69 -13.51
C LYS A 936 -35.79 11.99 -14.11
N PRO A 937 -36.21 13.17 -13.63
CA PRO A 937 -35.84 14.45 -14.24
C PRO A 937 -34.34 14.82 -14.09
N GLY A 938 -33.61 14.15 -13.19
CA GLY A 938 -32.16 14.33 -13.00
C GLY A 938 -31.27 13.44 -13.89
N ASP A 939 -31.84 12.61 -14.76
CA ASP A 939 -31.06 11.72 -15.63
C ASP A 939 -30.45 12.49 -16.82
N PHE A 940 -29.31 13.14 -16.57
CA PHE A 940 -28.63 14.00 -17.54
C PHE A 940 -28.18 13.27 -18.80
N GLN A 941 -27.85 11.97 -18.71
CA GLN A 941 -27.52 11.15 -19.87
C GLN A 941 -28.75 11.00 -20.79
N ILE A 942 -29.92 10.76 -20.22
CA ILE A 942 -31.18 10.69 -20.99
C ILE A 942 -31.64 12.09 -21.46
N LYS A 943 -31.38 13.18 -20.71
CA LYS A 943 -31.55 14.56 -21.24
C LYS A 943 -30.70 14.79 -22.49
N TYR A 944 -29.44 14.34 -22.49
CA TYR A 944 -28.53 14.45 -23.64
C TYR A 944 -29.02 13.61 -24.84
N CYS A 945 -29.52 12.39 -24.60
CA CYS A 945 -30.15 11.57 -25.65
C CYS A 945 -31.40 12.24 -26.26
N LEU A 946 -32.23 12.91 -25.45
CA LEU A 946 -33.37 13.68 -25.95
C LEU A 946 -32.92 14.85 -26.83
N ALA A 947 -31.90 15.62 -26.42
CA ALA A 947 -31.33 16.67 -27.25
C ALA A 947 -30.79 16.13 -28.59
N GLY A 948 -30.08 14.99 -28.57
CA GLY A 948 -29.60 14.31 -29.78
C GLY A 948 -30.74 13.84 -30.71
N CYS A 949 -31.88 13.43 -30.15
CA CYS A 949 -33.08 13.09 -30.92
C CYS A 949 -33.72 14.32 -31.57
N CYS A 950 -33.91 15.42 -30.82
CA CYS A 950 -34.38 16.70 -31.35
C CYS A 950 -33.44 17.24 -32.45
N PHE A 951 -32.13 17.12 -32.27
CA PHE A 951 -31.12 17.51 -33.26
C PHE A 951 -31.24 16.71 -34.57
N LYS A 952 -31.37 15.38 -34.49
CA LYS A 952 -31.55 14.52 -35.69
C LYS A 952 -32.85 14.84 -36.43
N GLN A 953 -33.93 15.15 -35.71
CA GLN A 953 -35.20 15.63 -36.27
C GLN A 953 -35.16 17.09 -36.77
N GLN A 954 -34.00 17.77 -36.73
CA GLN A 954 -33.83 19.18 -37.12
C GLN A 954 -34.66 20.16 -36.28
N LYS A 955 -35.14 19.74 -35.09
CA LYS A 955 -35.82 20.59 -34.10
C LYS A 955 -34.79 21.37 -33.28
N PHE A 956 -33.99 22.19 -33.94
CA PHE A 956 -32.85 22.87 -33.31
C PHE A 956 -33.26 23.76 -32.13
N ASP A 957 -34.39 24.47 -32.23
CA ASP A 957 -34.95 25.27 -31.11
C ASP A 957 -35.31 24.45 -29.86
N GLU A 958 -35.67 23.17 -30.02
CA GLU A 958 -36.00 22.27 -28.89
C GLU A 958 -34.73 21.63 -28.34
N CYS A 959 -33.81 21.22 -29.22
CA CYS A 959 -32.47 20.79 -28.83
C CYS A 959 -31.75 21.84 -27.97
N ILE A 960 -31.75 23.11 -28.39
CA ILE A 960 -31.13 24.23 -27.65
C ILE A 960 -31.79 24.43 -26.29
N LYS A 961 -33.10 24.23 -26.14
CA LYS A 961 -33.80 24.31 -24.84
C LYS A 961 -33.40 23.16 -23.91
N VAL A 962 -33.43 21.92 -24.40
CA VAL A 962 -33.05 20.73 -23.60
C VAL A 962 -31.58 20.83 -23.17
N LEU A 963 -30.68 21.23 -24.06
CA LEU A 963 -29.27 21.45 -23.73
C LEU A 963 -29.05 22.63 -22.80
N SER A 964 -29.83 23.72 -22.92
CA SER A 964 -29.72 24.85 -21.98
C SER A 964 -30.12 24.43 -20.57
N ASN A 965 -31.17 23.63 -20.39
CA ASN A 965 -31.52 23.10 -19.07
C ASN A 965 -30.53 22.04 -18.56
N LEU A 966 -29.92 21.24 -19.42
CA LEU A 966 -28.80 20.36 -19.03
C LEU A 966 -27.60 21.18 -18.54
N LEU A 967 -27.29 22.30 -19.19
CA LEU A 967 -26.17 23.19 -18.86
C LEU A 967 -26.47 24.13 -17.68
N GLU A 968 -27.73 24.29 -17.26
CA GLU A 968 -28.09 24.87 -15.96
C GLU A 968 -27.67 23.94 -14.81
N ASP A 969 -27.86 22.62 -14.97
CA ASP A 969 -27.43 21.61 -13.99
C ASP A 969 -25.91 21.33 -14.05
N GLN A 970 -25.31 21.36 -15.25
CA GLN A 970 -23.89 21.02 -15.50
C GLN A 970 -23.24 22.01 -16.50
N PRO A 971 -22.79 23.20 -16.06
CA PRO A 971 -22.26 24.23 -16.95
C PRO A 971 -21.05 23.84 -17.81
N GLU A 972 -20.26 22.84 -17.37
CA GLU A 972 -18.98 22.43 -17.99
C GLU A 972 -19.10 21.20 -18.91
N HIS A 973 -20.32 20.70 -19.19
CA HIS A 973 -20.53 19.48 -19.99
C HIS A 973 -20.17 19.69 -21.47
N ALA A 974 -18.89 19.52 -21.83
CA ALA A 974 -18.32 19.80 -23.15
C ALA A 974 -19.11 19.22 -24.34
N ASP A 975 -19.52 17.95 -24.27
CA ASP A 975 -20.34 17.27 -25.29
C ASP A 975 -21.70 17.93 -25.55
N ALA A 976 -22.22 18.69 -24.58
CA ALA A 976 -23.50 19.40 -24.63
C ALA A 976 -23.32 20.87 -25.04
N LEU A 977 -22.23 21.51 -24.61
CA LEU A 977 -21.78 22.80 -25.12
C LEU A 977 -21.55 22.73 -26.65
N GLU A 978 -20.84 21.70 -27.13
CA GLU A 978 -20.57 21.52 -28.56
C GLU A 978 -21.84 21.14 -29.35
N LEU A 979 -22.69 20.24 -28.83
CA LEU A 979 -23.96 19.93 -29.50
C LEU A 979 -24.91 21.14 -29.55
N LYS A 980 -24.88 22.01 -28.53
CA LYS A 980 -25.64 23.27 -28.50
C LYS A 980 -25.08 24.27 -29.51
N ARG A 981 -23.76 24.46 -29.54
CA ARG A 981 -23.06 25.30 -30.53
C ARG A 981 -23.37 24.83 -31.96
N LEU A 982 -23.39 23.52 -32.21
CA LEU A 982 -23.77 22.93 -33.49
C LEU A 982 -25.27 23.15 -33.79
N ALA A 983 -26.16 23.10 -32.81
CA ALA A 983 -27.59 23.36 -33.02
C ALA A 983 -27.84 24.84 -33.38
N GLU A 984 -27.16 25.76 -32.68
CA GLU A 984 -27.16 27.20 -32.97
C GLU A 984 -26.57 27.50 -34.36
N GLU A 985 -25.47 26.83 -34.72
CA GLU A 985 -24.86 26.91 -36.05
C GLU A 985 -25.82 26.39 -37.15
N LYS A 986 -26.48 25.24 -36.95
CA LYS A 986 -27.45 24.70 -37.93
C LYS A 986 -28.71 25.55 -38.06
N LEU A 987 -29.18 26.16 -36.97
CA LEU A 987 -30.27 27.14 -36.99
C LEU A 987 -29.87 28.42 -37.77
N GLY A 988 -28.60 28.84 -37.66
CA GLY A 988 -28.03 29.93 -38.46
C GLY A 988 -27.71 29.57 -39.92
N ALA A 989 -27.44 28.29 -40.23
CA ALA A 989 -27.02 27.79 -41.54
C ALA A 989 -28.11 27.80 -42.64
N ALA A 990 -29.20 28.56 -42.44
CA ALA A 990 -30.06 29.04 -43.51
C ALA A 990 -29.36 30.07 -44.43
N GLN A 991 -28.14 30.51 -44.09
CA GLN A 991 -27.19 31.14 -45.01
C GLN A 991 -26.05 30.16 -45.37
N PRO A 992 -25.50 30.17 -46.61
CA PRO A 992 -24.41 29.27 -47.00
C PRO A 992 -23.16 29.53 -46.14
N LYS A 993 -22.53 28.53 -45.50
CA LYS A 993 -21.80 27.36 -46.05
C LYS A 993 -20.57 27.76 -46.88
N ALA A 994 -19.43 27.06 -46.81
CA ALA A 994 -19.21 25.65 -46.39
C ALA A 994 -17.73 25.44 -45.97
N GLU A 995 -17.19 24.29 -45.51
CA GLU A 995 -17.56 23.02 -44.78
C GLU A 995 -16.32 22.09 -44.96
N VAL A 996 -15.92 21.06 -44.21
CA VAL A 996 -16.39 20.16 -43.09
C VAL A 996 -15.08 19.69 -42.34
N ALA A 997 -14.93 18.86 -41.29
CA ALA A 997 -15.65 17.82 -40.53
C ALA A 997 -15.13 17.81 -39.04
N GLN A 998 -15.54 17.02 -38.04
CA GLN A 998 -16.35 15.78 -37.88
C GLN A 998 -15.64 14.43 -38.20
N PRO A 999 -16.03 13.26 -37.62
CA PRO A 999 -17.25 12.93 -36.85
C PRO A 999 -17.02 12.23 -35.47
N ALA A 1000 -18.04 11.56 -34.88
CA ALA A 1000 -17.97 10.88 -33.58
C ALA A 1000 -18.98 9.70 -33.39
N LYS A 1001 -18.61 8.70 -32.53
CA LYS A 1001 -19.48 7.68 -31.84
C LYS A 1001 -20.33 6.74 -32.76
N PRO A 1002 -21.18 5.78 -32.27
CA PRO A 1002 -21.26 5.01 -31.00
C PRO A 1002 -21.37 3.46 -31.17
N ALA A 1003 -21.46 2.70 -30.05
CA ALA A 1003 -22.04 1.33 -29.89
C ALA A 1003 -21.35 0.12 -30.60
N GLY A 1004 -21.55 -1.14 -30.19
CA GLY A 1004 -22.17 -1.67 -28.96
C GLY A 1004 -22.50 -3.19 -29.02
N ILE A 1005 -22.41 -3.88 -27.87
CA ILE A 1005 -22.91 -5.25 -27.57
C ILE A 1005 -22.44 -6.42 -28.48
N SER A 1006 -21.61 -7.31 -27.94
CA SER A 1006 -21.98 -8.72 -27.67
C SER A 1006 -20.77 -9.50 -27.10
N GLN A 1007 -21.05 -10.75 -26.70
CA GLN A 1007 -20.15 -11.91 -26.65
C GLN A 1007 -19.57 -12.32 -25.30
N THR A 1008 -19.83 -13.59 -24.98
CA THR A 1008 -19.23 -14.32 -23.85
C THR A 1008 -18.60 -15.65 -24.28
N PHE A 1009 -19.03 -16.26 -25.40
CA PHE A 1009 -18.24 -17.32 -26.08
C PHE A 1009 -17.03 -16.82 -26.85
N SER A 1010 -17.10 -15.60 -27.37
CA SER A 1010 -16.02 -15.05 -28.20
C SER A 1010 -14.69 -15.07 -27.46
N HIS A 1011 -14.70 -14.86 -26.13
CA HIS A 1011 -13.48 -14.66 -25.35
C HIS A 1011 -12.49 -15.84 -25.43
N ALA A 1012 -12.96 -17.08 -25.61
CA ALA A 1012 -12.09 -18.24 -25.80
C ALA A 1012 -11.35 -18.19 -27.15
N PHE A 1013 -12.08 -17.95 -28.24
CA PHE A 1013 -11.49 -17.76 -29.57
C PHE A 1013 -10.71 -16.44 -29.68
N ASP A 1014 -11.10 -15.37 -28.99
CA ASP A 1014 -10.35 -14.11 -28.91
C ASP A 1014 -9.06 -14.29 -28.10
N GLN A 1015 -9.07 -15.12 -27.05
CA GLN A 1015 -7.84 -15.50 -26.34
C GLN A 1015 -6.93 -16.32 -27.27
N LYS A 1016 -7.47 -17.35 -27.93
CA LYS A 1016 -6.73 -18.16 -28.92
C LYS A 1016 -6.15 -17.30 -30.05
N LEU A 1017 -6.91 -16.34 -30.60
CA LEU A 1017 -6.44 -15.38 -31.60
C LEU A 1017 -5.35 -14.44 -31.05
N ARG A 1018 -5.50 -13.94 -29.82
CA ARG A 1018 -4.44 -13.16 -29.13
C ARG A 1018 -3.19 -14.00 -28.83
N GLU A 1019 -3.31 -15.31 -28.64
CA GLU A 1019 -2.18 -16.23 -28.53
C GLU A 1019 -1.53 -16.51 -29.90
N LEU A 1020 -2.32 -16.62 -30.96
CA LEU A 1020 -1.84 -16.75 -32.34
C LEU A 1020 -1.09 -15.49 -32.81
N GLU A 1021 -1.54 -14.28 -32.43
CA GLU A 1021 -0.79 -13.06 -32.69
C GLU A 1021 0.55 -13.04 -31.94
N LYS A 1022 0.57 -13.38 -30.65
CA LYS A 1022 1.82 -13.49 -29.88
C LYS A 1022 2.77 -14.55 -30.43
N ALA A 1023 2.25 -15.68 -30.91
CA ALA A 1023 3.04 -16.71 -31.56
C ALA A 1023 3.63 -16.21 -32.89
N LYS A 1024 2.85 -15.47 -33.69
CA LYS A 1024 3.30 -14.83 -34.93
C LYS A 1024 4.38 -13.76 -34.69
N GLU A 1025 4.23 -12.95 -33.65
CA GLU A 1025 5.24 -11.97 -33.19
C GLU A 1025 6.54 -12.66 -32.75
N ALA A 1026 6.42 -13.77 -32.01
CA ALA A 1026 7.53 -14.64 -31.65
C ALA A 1026 8.14 -15.44 -32.83
N ARG A 1027 7.60 -15.26 -34.05
CA ARG A 1027 7.96 -15.95 -35.30
C ARG A 1027 7.70 -17.46 -35.32
N ASP A 1028 6.83 -17.95 -34.44
CA ASP A 1028 6.33 -19.33 -34.45
C ASP A 1028 5.20 -19.50 -35.47
N TYR A 1029 5.51 -19.24 -36.74
CA TYR A 1029 4.57 -19.34 -37.85
C TYR A 1029 4.03 -20.76 -38.03
N GLY A 1030 4.79 -21.78 -37.62
CA GLY A 1030 4.38 -23.18 -37.65
C GLY A 1030 3.20 -23.45 -36.73
N ARG A 1031 3.30 -23.03 -35.46
CA ARG A 1031 2.18 -23.11 -34.51
C ARG A 1031 0.97 -22.32 -35.00
N VAL A 1032 1.18 -21.10 -35.51
CA VAL A 1032 0.09 -20.24 -35.99
C VAL A 1032 -0.68 -20.89 -37.13
N ILE A 1033 -0.01 -21.51 -38.10
CA ILE A 1033 -0.67 -22.15 -39.24
C ILE A 1033 -1.54 -23.35 -38.79
N ILE A 1034 -1.08 -24.13 -37.83
CA ILE A 1034 -1.81 -25.31 -37.32
C ILE A 1034 -3.00 -24.85 -36.46
N GLU A 1035 -2.75 -24.03 -35.45
CA GLU A 1035 -3.77 -23.63 -34.47
C GLU A 1035 -4.78 -22.60 -35.04
N ALA A 1036 -4.49 -21.94 -36.17
CA ALA A 1036 -5.48 -21.15 -36.90
C ALA A 1036 -6.45 -22.01 -37.73
N ASP A 1037 -6.07 -23.23 -38.15
CA ASP A 1037 -7.02 -24.16 -38.77
C ASP A 1037 -8.03 -24.69 -37.75
N GLU A 1038 -7.64 -24.86 -36.49
CA GLU A 1038 -8.56 -25.15 -35.39
C GLU A 1038 -9.64 -24.05 -35.28
N VAL A 1039 -9.25 -22.77 -35.26
CA VAL A 1039 -10.19 -21.65 -35.13
C VAL A 1039 -11.02 -21.41 -36.40
N SER A 1040 -10.44 -21.56 -37.59
CA SER A 1040 -11.13 -21.24 -38.85
C SER A 1040 -12.05 -22.35 -39.36
N SER A 1041 -11.81 -23.61 -38.99
CA SER A 1041 -12.68 -24.73 -39.34
C SER A 1041 -13.79 -25.00 -38.33
N ASP A 1042 -13.68 -24.52 -37.08
CA ASP A 1042 -14.69 -24.73 -36.05
C ASP A 1042 -16.01 -24.00 -36.38
N ALA A 1043 -17.12 -24.74 -36.33
CA ALA A 1043 -18.46 -24.24 -36.60
C ALA A 1043 -19.00 -23.25 -35.55
N SER A 1044 -18.39 -23.19 -34.35
CA SER A 1044 -18.75 -22.30 -33.24
C SER A 1044 -18.02 -20.96 -33.23
N ALA A 1045 -16.84 -20.85 -33.87
CA ALA A 1045 -16.11 -19.59 -34.00
C ALA A 1045 -16.92 -18.56 -34.80
N ARG A 1046 -16.90 -17.27 -34.42
CA ARG A 1046 -17.69 -16.23 -35.13
C ARG A 1046 -17.11 -15.95 -36.53
N PRO A 1047 -17.89 -15.50 -37.53
CA PRO A 1047 -17.40 -15.32 -38.90
C PRO A 1047 -16.21 -14.36 -39.05
N ASP A 1048 -16.16 -13.31 -38.22
CA ASP A 1048 -15.04 -12.38 -38.09
C ASP A 1048 -13.84 -13.03 -37.37
N GLN A 1049 -14.05 -13.88 -36.36
CA GLN A 1049 -12.97 -14.64 -35.71
C GLN A 1049 -12.33 -15.67 -36.66
N ARG A 1050 -13.13 -16.35 -37.47
CA ARG A 1050 -12.62 -17.23 -38.55
C ARG A 1050 -11.86 -16.40 -39.58
N SER A 1051 -12.41 -15.26 -40.00
CA SER A 1051 -11.72 -14.31 -40.88
C SER A 1051 -10.37 -13.87 -40.30
N PHE A 1052 -10.31 -13.62 -39.00
CA PHE A 1052 -9.07 -13.25 -38.31
C PHE A 1052 -8.07 -14.41 -38.26
N ALA A 1053 -8.50 -15.64 -37.94
CA ALA A 1053 -7.64 -16.82 -37.99
C ALA A 1053 -7.08 -17.08 -39.41
N ILE A 1054 -7.93 -16.97 -40.42
CA ILE A 1054 -7.58 -17.06 -41.85
C ILE A 1054 -6.54 -15.99 -42.21
N ILE A 1055 -6.71 -14.75 -41.75
CA ILE A 1055 -5.72 -13.67 -41.91
C ILE A 1055 -4.39 -14.03 -41.21
N LEU A 1056 -4.40 -14.47 -39.96
CA LEU A 1056 -3.18 -14.81 -39.22
C LEU A 1056 -2.42 -15.97 -39.86
N LYS A 1057 -3.14 -16.98 -40.38
CA LYS A 1057 -2.57 -18.08 -41.17
C LYS A 1057 -2.00 -17.57 -42.49
N GLY A 1058 -2.72 -16.75 -43.25
CA GLY A 1058 -2.25 -16.17 -44.52
C GLY A 1058 -1.02 -15.27 -44.36
N GLU A 1059 -1.05 -14.37 -43.37
CA GLU A 1059 0.09 -13.53 -42.99
C GLU A 1059 1.31 -14.39 -42.58
N SER A 1060 1.11 -15.52 -41.89
CA SER A 1060 2.19 -16.43 -41.46
C SER A 1060 2.72 -17.31 -42.60
N LEU A 1061 1.86 -17.76 -43.51
CA LEU A 1061 2.26 -18.44 -44.75
C LEU A 1061 3.11 -17.53 -45.65
N ALA A 1062 2.75 -16.24 -45.73
CA ALA A 1062 3.56 -15.25 -46.44
C ALA A 1062 4.94 -15.04 -45.80
N CYS A 1063 5.04 -15.06 -44.45
CA CYS A 1063 6.32 -15.04 -43.73
C CYS A 1063 7.16 -16.32 -43.91
N LEU A 1064 6.58 -17.41 -44.43
CA LEU A 1064 7.26 -18.66 -44.81
C LEU A 1064 7.44 -18.79 -46.34
N GLU A 1065 7.34 -17.69 -47.08
CA GLU A 1065 7.45 -17.62 -48.56
C GLU A 1065 6.43 -18.47 -49.35
N ARG A 1066 5.40 -19.01 -48.69
CA ARG A 1066 4.29 -19.79 -49.31
C ARG A 1066 3.24 -18.86 -49.93
N LEU A 1067 3.71 -17.97 -50.81
CA LEU A 1067 2.97 -16.80 -51.29
C LEU A 1067 1.69 -17.11 -52.08
N THR A 1068 1.58 -18.27 -52.73
CA THR A 1068 0.37 -18.66 -53.49
C THR A 1068 -0.74 -19.12 -52.54
N GLU A 1069 -0.41 -20.04 -51.62
CA GLU A 1069 -1.34 -20.53 -50.60
C GLU A 1069 -1.82 -19.41 -49.67
N ALA A 1070 -0.93 -18.46 -49.35
CA ALA A 1070 -1.29 -17.26 -48.58
C ALA A 1070 -2.28 -16.35 -49.35
N GLU A 1071 -2.12 -16.20 -50.66
CA GLU A 1071 -2.98 -15.35 -51.49
C GLU A 1071 -4.36 -15.96 -51.67
N GLU A 1072 -4.45 -17.24 -52.05
CA GLU A 1072 -5.72 -17.97 -52.23
C GLU A 1072 -6.57 -17.89 -50.95
N LEU A 1073 -5.95 -18.18 -49.80
CA LEU A 1073 -6.58 -18.14 -48.49
C LEU A 1073 -7.08 -16.74 -48.07
N LEU A 1074 -6.34 -15.67 -48.43
CA LEU A 1074 -6.71 -14.30 -48.09
C LEU A 1074 -7.78 -13.69 -49.02
N GLN A 1075 -7.97 -14.24 -50.22
CA GLN A 1075 -9.02 -13.79 -51.15
C GLN A 1075 -10.44 -14.17 -50.71
N GLU A 1076 -10.59 -15.20 -49.86
CA GLU A 1076 -11.89 -15.65 -49.36
C GLU A 1076 -12.46 -14.79 -48.20
N VAL A 1077 -11.66 -13.85 -47.66
CA VAL A 1077 -12.02 -13.05 -46.47
C VAL A 1077 -12.99 -11.91 -46.81
N ALA A 1078 -14.29 -12.18 -46.63
CA ALA A 1078 -15.37 -11.29 -47.10
C ALA A 1078 -16.23 -10.62 -46.01
N VAL A 1079 -16.11 -10.96 -44.72
CA VAL A 1079 -17.15 -10.68 -43.69
C VAL A 1079 -17.35 -9.18 -43.38
N ASP A 1080 -16.40 -8.53 -42.73
CA ASP A 1080 -16.53 -7.14 -42.24
C ASP A 1080 -15.44 -6.20 -42.80
N ARG A 1081 -15.57 -4.89 -42.54
CA ARG A 1081 -14.63 -3.89 -43.08
C ARG A 1081 -13.23 -3.94 -42.46
N VAL A 1082 -13.08 -4.30 -41.18
CA VAL A 1082 -11.79 -4.25 -40.47
C VAL A 1082 -10.93 -5.45 -40.86
N HIS A 1083 -11.48 -6.66 -40.81
CA HIS A 1083 -10.78 -7.85 -41.29
C HIS A 1083 -10.53 -7.78 -42.79
N ARG A 1084 -11.48 -7.25 -43.59
CA ARG A 1084 -11.22 -7.00 -45.03
C ARG A 1084 -10.08 -5.99 -45.23
N ALA A 1085 -10.01 -4.89 -44.47
CA ALA A 1085 -8.90 -3.94 -44.58
C ALA A 1085 -7.56 -4.64 -44.31
N ARG A 1086 -7.45 -5.44 -43.24
CA ARG A 1086 -6.23 -6.19 -42.91
C ARG A 1086 -5.88 -7.25 -43.96
N ALA A 1087 -6.86 -8.01 -44.46
CA ALA A 1087 -6.67 -9.00 -45.53
C ALA A 1087 -6.17 -8.34 -46.84
N GLN A 1088 -6.75 -7.20 -47.22
CA GLN A 1088 -6.30 -6.42 -48.38
C GLN A 1088 -4.89 -5.83 -48.17
N THR A 1089 -4.53 -5.39 -46.96
CA THR A 1089 -3.14 -5.00 -46.62
C THR A 1089 -2.17 -6.18 -46.77
N ALA A 1090 -2.56 -7.40 -46.36
CA ALA A 1090 -1.74 -8.60 -46.51
C ALA A 1090 -1.59 -9.03 -47.99
N LEU A 1091 -2.67 -9.01 -48.77
CA LEU A 1091 -2.63 -9.24 -50.23
C LEU A 1091 -1.75 -8.22 -50.95
N GLY A 1092 -1.83 -6.94 -50.58
CA GLY A 1092 -0.95 -5.89 -51.11
C GLY A 1092 0.52 -6.15 -50.82
N ALA A 1093 0.84 -6.66 -49.62
CA ALA A 1093 2.21 -7.04 -49.26
C ALA A 1093 2.71 -8.29 -50.03
N ILE A 1094 1.84 -9.27 -50.30
CA ILE A 1094 2.17 -10.46 -51.12
C ILE A 1094 2.43 -10.06 -52.58
N ALA A 1095 1.58 -9.21 -53.16
CA ALA A 1095 1.79 -8.68 -54.51
C ALA A 1095 3.10 -7.87 -54.60
N ALA A 1096 3.39 -7.02 -53.61
CA ALA A 1096 4.65 -6.28 -53.52
C ALA A 1096 5.87 -7.20 -53.38
N ALA A 1097 5.77 -8.31 -52.65
CA ALA A 1097 6.85 -9.31 -52.56
C ALA A 1097 7.12 -10.01 -53.90
N ARG A 1098 6.09 -10.19 -54.73
CA ARG A 1098 6.21 -10.67 -56.12
C ARG A 1098 6.61 -9.57 -57.13
N GLN A 1099 6.80 -8.33 -56.67
CA GLN A 1099 7.06 -7.13 -57.49
C GLN A 1099 5.92 -6.74 -58.45
N ASP A 1100 4.69 -7.20 -58.18
CA ASP A 1100 3.47 -6.75 -58.86
C ASP A 1100 2.95 -5.47 -58.20
N TRP A 1101 3.57 -4.35 -58.57
CA TRP A 1101 3.31 -3.04 -57.96
C TRP A 1101 1.89 -2.51 -58.23
N ASP A 1102 1.27 -2.90 -59.34
CA ASP A 1102 -0.05 -2.41 -59.72
C ASP A 1102 -1.16 -3.14 -58.96
N ASN A 1103 -1.08 -4.46 -58.80
CA ASN A 1103 -1.98 -5.17 -57.90
C ASN A 1103 -1.70 -4.82 -56.43
N ALA A 1104 -0.44 -4.64 -56.03
CA ALA A 1104 -0.12 -4.16 -54.69
C ALA A 1104 -0.77 -2.79 -54.41
N GLN A 1105 -0.65 -1.83 -55.33
CA GLN A 1105 -1.28 -0.52 -55.19
C GLN A 1105 -2.82 -0.60 -55.16
N ARG A 1106 -3.43 -1.51 -55.93
CA ARG A 1106 -4.88 -1.77 -55.90
C ARG A 1106 -5.31 -2.28 -54.52
N HIS A 1107 -4.69 -3.34 -54.02
CA HIS A 1107 -5.02 -3.95 -52.74
C HIS A 1107 -4.81 -2.98 -51.55
N PHE A 1108 -3.74 -2.17 -51.52
CA PHE A 1108 -3.58 -1.15 -50.48
C PHE A 1108 -4.60 0.02 -50.59
N LYS A 1109 -5.05 0.40 -51.79
CA LYS A 1109 -6.17 1.34 -51.95
C LYS A 1109 -7.49 0.75 -51.44
N ASP A 1110 -7.75 -0.52 -51.74
CA ASP A 1110 -8.96 -1.22 -51.28
C ASP A 1110 -8.97 -1.43 -49.75
N ALA A 1111 -7.79 -1.59 -49.12
CA ALA A 1111 -7.65 -1.53 -47.68
C ALA A 1111 -8.05 -0.15 -47.11
N LEU A 1112 -7.59 0.95 -47.71
CA LEU A 1112 -7.95 2.32 -47.30
C LEU A 1112 -9.42 2.69 -47.57
N ASN A 1113 -10.02 2.13 -48.61
CA ASN A 1113 -11.47 2.23 -48.88
C ASN A 1113 -12.30 1.53 -47.78
N CYS A 1114 -11.74 0.53 -47.10
CA CYS A 1114 -12.37 -0.16 -45.97
C CYS A 1114 -12.09 0.54 -44.62
N GLN A 1115 -10.85 0.99 -44.42
CA GLN A 1115 -10.37 1.67 -43.21
C GLN A 1115 -9.39 2.81 -43.58
N VAL A 1116 -9.84 4.07 -43.44
CA VAL A 1116 -9.11 5.27 -43.94
C VAL A 1116 -7.81 5.56 -43.19
N ASP A 1117 -7.70 5.13 -41.94
CA ASP A 1117 -6.56 5.31 -41.02
C ASP A 1117 -5.64 4.07 -40.96
N ASN A 1118 -5.60 3.25 -42.01
CA ASN A 1118 -4.71 2.07 -42.07
C ASN A 1118 -3.25 2.48 -42.40
N ASP A 1119 -2.46 2.71 -41.36
CA ASP A 1119 -1.04 3.08 -41.42
C ASP A 1119 -0.20 2.12 -42.29
N LYS A 1120 -0.42 0.81 -42.17
CA LYS A 1120 0.29 -0.24 -42.92
C LYS A 1120 -0.06 -0.22 -44.41
N ALA A 1121 -1.29 0.15 -44.78
CA ALA A 1121 -1.69 0.34 -46.17
C ALA A 1121 -1.12 1.65 -46.76
N LEU A 1122 -1.05 2.73 -45.96
CA LEU A 1122 -0.35 3.96 -46.35
C LEU A 1122 1.15 3.68 -46.59
N ALA A 1123 1.83 3.01 -45.66
CA ALA A 1123 3.22 2.57 -45.83
C ALA A 1123 3.40 1.71 -47.10
N GLY A 1124 2.45 0.80 -47.37
CA GLY A 1124 2.42 -0.02 -48.59
C GLY A 1124 2.30 0.79 -49.88
N LEU A 1125 1.41 1.80 -49.91
CA LEU A 1125 1.31 2.74 -51.04
C LEU A 1125 2.57 3.59 -51.22
N GLY A 1126 3.21 3.99 -50.13
CA GLY A 1126 4.50 4.68 -50.15
C GLY A 1126 5.58 3.84 -50.83
N ILE A 1127 5.70 2.57 -50.44
CA ILE A 1127 6.63 1.60 -51.06
C ILE A 1127 6.31 1.41 -52.55
N CYS A 1128 5.04 1.21 -52.93
CA CYS A 1128 4.66 1.05 -54.33
C CYS A 1128 4.96 2.31 -55.16
N ALA A 1129 4.69 3.50 -54.63
CA ALA A 1129 5.02 4.76 -55.29
C ALA A 1129 6.53 4.95 -55.46
N MET A 1130 7.31 4.67 -54.42
CA MET A 1130 8.78 4.74 -54.46
C MET A 1130 9.37 3.77 -55.50
N LYS A 1131 8.89 2.52 -55.55
CA LYS A 1131 9.33 1.52 -56.54
C LYS A 1131 8.89 1.84 -57.98
N GLN A 1132 7.84 2.63 -58.15
CA GLN A 1132 7.43 3.21 -59.43
C GLN A 1132 8.10 4.57 -59.75
N GLY A 1133 9.07 5.03 -58.94
CA GLY A 1133 9.76 6.31 -59.13
C GLY A 1133 8.94 7.56 -58.79
N ARG A 1134 7.74 7.40 -58.22
CA ARG A 1134 6.84 8.49 -57.83
C ARG A 1134 7.16 8.99 -56.42
N LEU A 1135 8.35 9.57 -56.25
CA LEU A 1135 8.92 9.94 -54.95
C LEU A 1135 8.03 10.92 -54.15
N HIS A 1136 7.43 11.93 -54.79
CA HIS A 1136 6.53 12.87 -54.11
C HIS A 1136 5.24 12.20 -53.59
N ASP A 1137 4.69 11.24 -54.34
CA ASP A 1137 3.53 10.46 -53.89
C ASP A 1137 3.94 9.53 -52.73
N ALA A 1138 5.14 8.96 -52.78
CA ALA A 1138 5.68 8.14 -51.70
C ALA A 1138 5.81 8.93 -50.40
N TRP A 1139 6.29 10.17 -50.50
CA TRP A 1139 6.38 11.10 -49.37
C TRP A 1139 5.02 11.38 -48.72
N ASP A 1140 3.98 11.69 -49.49
CA ASP A 1140 2.62 11.93 -48.94
C ASP A 1140 2.12 10.72 -48.14
N PHE A 1141 2.25 9.52 -48.70
CA PHE A 1141 1.81 8.29 -48.04
C PHE A 1141 2.61 7.98 -46.77
N TYR A 1142 3.93 8.17 -46.76
CA TYR A 1142 4.74 7.98 -45.55
C TYR A 1142 4.43 9.03 -44.48
N GLN A 1143 4.34 10.31 -44.85
CA GLN A 1143 4.01 11.39 -43.91
C GLN A 1143 2.64 11.16 -43.25
N ARG A 1144 1.62 10.81 -44.04
CA ARG A 1144 0.27 10.49 -43.53
C ARG A 1144 0.27 9.23 -42.67
N SER A 1145 1.06 8.21 -43.00
CA SER A 1145 1.24 7.03 -42.16
C SER A 1145 1.83 7.39 -40.79
N LEU A 1146 2.80 8.31 -40.74
CA LEU A 1146 3.45 8.73 -39.49
C LEU A 1146 2.58 9.69 -38.66
N THR A 1147 1.69 10.46 -39.29
CA THR A 1147 0.65 11.24 -38.59
C THR A 1147 -0.40 10.34 -37.92
N VAL A 1148 -0.65 9.13 -38.44
CA VAL A 1148 -1.53 8.13 -37.80
C VAL A 1148 -0.78 7.30 -36.76
N ASN A 1149 0.47 6.91 -37.06
CA ASN A 1149 1.31 6.07 -36.20
C ASN A 1149 2.80 6.42 -36.39
N CYS A 1150 3.37 7.20 -35.47
CA CYS A 1150 4.78 7.58 -35.50
C CYS A 1150 5.74 6.39 -35.34
N GLU A 1151 5.30 5.28 -34.73
CA GLU A 1151 6.08 4.05 -34.57
C GLU A 1151 6.11 3.18 -35.85
N ASN A 1152 5.50 3.62 -36.97
CA ASN A 1152 5.53 2.87 -38.22
C ASN A 1152 6.91 2.91 -38.89
N MET A 1153 7.78 1.98 -38.48
CA MET A 1153 9.16 1.84 -38.92
C MET A 1153 9.34 1.76 -40.45
N ARG A 1154 8.35 1.22 -41.19
CA ARG A 1154 8.40 1.18 -42.67
C ARG A 1154 8.25 2.57 -43.28
N SER A 1155 7.33 3.36 -42.76
CA SER A 1155 7.15 4.75 -43.19
C SER A 1155 8.28 5.65 -42.69
N LEU A 1156 8.80 5.42 -41.48
CA LEU A 1156 9.92 6.18 -40.94
C LEU A 1156 11.19 5.99 -41.79
N LEU A 1157 11.63 4.75 -42.01
CA LEU A 1157 12.78 4.44 -42.89
C LEU A 1157 12.52 4.82 -44.35
N GLY A 1158 11.28 4.65 -44.84
CA GLY A 1158 10.88 5.08 -46.17
C GLY A 1158 10.97 6.61 -46.36
N MET A 1159 10.60 7.38 -45.34
CA MET A 1159 10.70 8.83 -45.35
C MET A 1159 12.14 9.32 -45.22
N VAL A 1160 13.00 8.63 -44.45
CA VAL A 1160 14.46 8.86 -44.47
C VAL A 1160 15.01 8.64 -45.88
N GLN A 1161 14.72 7.49 -46.51
CA GLN A 1161 15.23 7.16 -47.84
C GLN A 1161 14.79 8.18 -48.90
N VAL A 1162 13.50 8.51 -48.96
CA VAL A 1162 12.94 9.45 -49.95
C VAL A 1162 13.30 10.91 -49.63
N GLY A 1163 13.46 11.25 -48.34
CA GLY A 1163 13.76 12.61 -47.89
C GLY A 1163 15.13 13.12 -48.32
N TYR A 1164 16.14 12.24 -48.42
CA TYR A 1164 17.43 12.60 -49.01
C TYR A 1164 17.30 12.94 -50.51
N GLU A 1165 16.57 12.14 -51.28
CA GLU A 1165 16.37 12.37 -52.73
C GLU A 1165 15.48 13.60 -53.01
N LEU A 1166 14.55 13.94 -52.11
CA LEU A 1166 13.68 15.12 -52.21
C LEU A 1166 14.22 16.38 -51.50
N ASN A 1167 15.39 16.32 -50.87
CA ASN A 1167 15.99 17.40 -50.07
C ASN A 1167 15.05 17.93 -48.95
N LYS A 1168 14.48 17.00 -48.17
CA LYS A 1168 13.52 17.22 -47.06
C LYS A 1168 14.08 16.80 -45.70
N ALA A 1169 15.37 17.06 -45.47
CA ALA A 1169 16.04 16.68 -44.22
C ALA A 1169 15.37 17.24 -42.93
N PRO A 1170 14.84 18.48 -42.88
CA PRO A 1170 14.16 18.99 -41.69
C PRO A 1170 12.87 18.21 -41.35
N GLU A 1171 12.08 17.84 -42.35
CA GLU A 1171 10.86 17.07 -42.10
C GLU A 1171 11.14 15.60 -41.72
N VAL A 1172 12.24 15.03 -42.23
CA VAL A 1172 12.74 13.72 -41.75
C VAL A 1172 13.23 13.82 -40.31
N GLN A 1173 14.00 14.86 -39.97
CA GLN A 1173 14.48 15.12 -38.61
C GLN A 1173 13.33 15.12 -37.60
N ALA A 1174 12.28 15.91 -37.86
CA ALA A 1174 11.11 15.99 -36.99
C ALA A 1174 10.39 14.63 -36.82
N ALA A 1175 10.35 13.78 -37.85
CA ALA A 1175 9.76 12.45 -37.73
C ALA A 1175 10.61 11.48 -36.89
N LEU A 1176 11.93 11.62 -36.92
CA LEU A 1176 12.85 10.84 -36.09
C LEU A 1176 12.81 11.31 -34.63
N GLU A 1177 12.68 12.62 -34.37
CA GLU A 1177 12.49 13.19 -33.02
C GLU A 1177 11.22 12.65 -32.35
N ASN A 1178 10.08 12.70 -33.04
CA ASN A 1178 8.80 12.16 -32.55
C ASN A 1178 8.85 10.64 -32.23
N TYR A 1179 9.81 9.89 -32.79
CA TYR A 1179 10.07 8.49 -32.43
C TYR A 1179 11.02 8.36 -31.24
N LEU A 1180 12.10 9.14 -31.22
CA LEU A 1180 13.12 9.12 -30.17
C LEU A 1180 12.62 9.66 -28.82
N ASP A 1181 11.63 10.54 -28.80
CA ASP A 1181 10.92 10.96 -27.57
C ASP A 1181 10.21 9.77 -26.88
N ILE A 1182 9.82 8.74 -27.65
CA ILE A 1182 9.21 7.50 -27.15
C ILE A 1182 10.30 6.44 -26.89
N HIS A 1183 11.29 6.34 -27.80
CA HIS A 1183 12.34 5.32 -27.80
C HIS A 1183 13.76 5.93 -27.75
N PRO A 1184 14.15 6.62 -26.66
CA PRO A 1184 15.39 7.40 -26.59
C PRO A 1184 16.70 6.58 -26.56
N ALA A 1185 16.60 5.26 -26.76
CA ALA A 1185 17.72 4.32 -26.79
C ALA A 1185 17.76 3.45 -28.07
N ASP A 1186 16.93 3.74 -29.09
CA ASP A 1186 17.08 3.10 -30.40
C ASP A 1186 18.30 3.68 -31.14
N LEU A 1187 19.43 2.97 -31.05
CA LEU A 1187 20.69 3.40 -31.63
C LEU A 1187 20.65 3.48 -33.18
N ALA A 1188 19.77 2.75 -33.85
CA ALA A 1188 19.67 2.75 -35.31
C ALA A 1188 18.89 3.98 -35.81
N ILE A 1189 17.82 4.37 -35.11
CA ILE A 1189 17.12 5.64 -35.36
C ILE A 1189 17.97 6.83 -34.90
N LEU A 1190 18.68 6.74 -33.76
CA LEU A 1190 19.59 7.80 -33.30
C LEU A 1190 20.75 8.03 -34.29
N TYR A 1191 21.30 6.98 -34.89
CA TYR A 1191 22.28 7.10 -35.98
C TYR A 1191 21.69 7.78 -37.22
N SER A 1192 20.46 7.42 -37.59
CA SER A 1192 19.74 8.03 -38.71
C SER A 1192 19.47 9.53 -38.47
N TYR A 1193 19.13 9.89 -37.23
CA TYR A 1193 18.92 11.27 -36.79
C TYR A 1193 20.20 12.10 -36.85
N ALA A 1194 21.32 11.56 -36.33
CA ALA A 1194 22.63 12.18 -36.47
C ALA A 1194 23.03 12.38 -37.96
N GLY A 1195 22.70 11.40 -38.82
CA GLY A 1195 22.88 11.50 -40.27
C GLY A 1195 22.03 12.60 -40.94
N CYS A 1196 20.84 12.90 -40.41
CA CYS A 1196 20.01 14.01 -40.87
C CYS A 1196 20.49 15.38 -40.37
N LEU A 1197 21.00 15.47 -39.14
CA LEU A 1197 21.65 16.67 -38.62
C LEU A 1197 22.92 17.00 -39.42
N TYR A 1198 23.75 15.98 -39.68
CA TYR A 1198 24.96 16.11 -40.50
C TYR A 1198 24.67 16.62 -41.91
N ALA A 1199 23.67 16.06 -42.59
CA ALA A 1199 23.28 16.50 -43.94
C ALA A 1199 22.71 17.92 -44.01
N GLN A 1200 22.29 18.49 -42.87
CA GLN A 1200 21.87 19.90 -42.77
C GLN A 1200 23.01 20.85 -42.39
N GLY A 1201 24.23 20.33 -42.20
CA GLY A 1201 25.40 21.10 -41.76
C GLY A 1201 25.51 21.27 -40.24
N GLY A 1202 24.65 20.61 -39.46
CA GLY A 1202 24.66 20.61 -37.99
C GLY A 1202 25.79 19.74 -37.41
N LEU A 1203 27.05 20.05 -37.74
CA LEU A 1203 28.22 19.22 -37.42
C LEU A 1203 28.39 18.96 -35.92
N LEU A 1204 28.10 19.95 -35.06
CA LEU A 1204 28.22 19.83 -33.61
C LEU A 1204 27.08 19.00 -33.00
N ASP A 1205 25.86 19.18 -33.50
CA ASP A 1205 24.68 18.46 -33.02
C ASP A 1205 24.75 16.99 -33.46
N ALA A 1206 25.07 16.73 -34.72
CA ALA A 1206 25.34 15.38 -35.23
C ALA A 1206 26.45 14.67 -34.42
N LYS A 1207 27.51 15.40 -34.04
CA LYS A 1207 28.57 14.89 -33.16
C LYS A 1207 28.05 14.53 -31.76
N SER A 1208 27.24 15.38 -31.14
CA SER A 1208 26.58 15.09 -29.85
C SER A 1208 25.81 13.76 -29.91
N GLU A 1209 25.03 13.55 -30.95
CA GLU A 1209 24.20 12.34 -31.06
C GLU A 1209 25.03 11.08 -31.35
N LEU A 1210 26.13 11.20 -32.12
CA LEU A 1210 27.09 10.11 -32.34
C LEU A 1210 27.84 9.75 -31.05
N GLU A 1211 28.26 10.74 -30.26
CA GLU A 1211 28.90 10.51 -28.96
C GLU A 1211 27.95 9.80 -27.97
N LYS A 1212 26.64 10.10 -27.99
CA LYS A 1212 25.64 9.33 -27.22
C LYS A 1212 25.58 7.86 -27.63
N ILE A 1213 25.63 7.54 -28.92
CA ILE A 1213 25.63 6.14 -29.41
C ILE A 1213 26.87 5.40 -28.86
N LEU A 1214 28.03 6.04 -28.88
CA LEU A 1214 29.29 5.44 -28.41
C LEU A 1214 29.37 5.23 -26.88
N ILE A 1215 28.49 5.87 -26.09
CA ILE A 1215 28.31 5.56 -24.67
C ILE A 1215 27.64 4.19 -24.47
N PHE A 1216 26.74 3.79 -25.38
CA PHE A 1216 26.01 2.52 -25.31
C PHE A 1216 26.69 1.38 -26.11
N ASP A 1217 27.26 1.69 -27.28
CA ASP A 1217 28.09 0.80 -28.08
C ASP A 1217 29.34 1.53 -28.61
N ALA A 1218 30.41 1.51 -27.82
CA ALA A 1218 31.71 2.03 -28.23
C ALA A 1218 32.32 1.31 -29.45
N GLY A 1219 31.79 0.15 -29.85
CA GLY A 1219 32.18 -0.60 -31.04
C GLY A 1219 31.41 -0.23 -32.32
N HIS A 1220 30.46 0.72 -32.27
CA HIS A 1220 29.54 1.00 -33.37
C HIS A 1220 30.26 1.61 -34.60
N ALA A 1221 30.65 0.75 -35.54
CA ALA A 1221 31.57 1.09 -36.63
C ALA A 1221 31.13 2.30 -37.46
N MET A 1222 29.87 2.36 -37.90
CA MET A 1222 29.37 3.47 -38.71
C MET A 1222 29.29 4.80 -37.94
N ALA A 1223 29.11 4.75 -36.60
CA ALA A 1223 29.11 5.98 -35.80
C ALA A 1223 30.53 6.55 -35.66
N ASN A 1224 31.54 5.69 -35.48
CA ASN A 1224 32.95 6.11 -35.49
C ASN A 1224 33.35 6.68 -36.87
N GLU A 1225 33.01 6.00 -37.98
CA GLU A 1225 33.34 6.45 -39.33
C GLU A 1225 32.74 7.84 -39.67
N LEU A 1226 31.47 8.09 -39.30
CA LEU A 1226 30.84 9.39 -39.49
C LEU A 1226 31.40 10.46 -38.54
N LEU A 1227 31.72 10.09 -37.30
CA LEU A 1227 32.32 11.00 -36.31
C LEU A 1227 33.73 11.43 -36.71
N ASP A 1228 34.56 10.52 -37.22
CA ASP A 1228 35.89 10.84 -37.76
C ASP A 1228 35.78 11.82 -38.92
N LYS A 1229 34.87 11.60 -39.87
CA LYS A 1229 34.62 12.52 -41.00
C LYS A 1229 34.14 13.91 -40.54
N ILE A 1230 33.29 13.97 -39.52
CA ILE A 1230 32.86 15.24 -38.90
C ILE A 1230 34.05 15.94 -38.20
N ASN A 1231 34.94 15.20 -37.54
CA ASN A 1231 36.14 15.76 -36.93
C ASN A 1231 37.13 16.31 -37.99
N GLU A 1232 37.27 15.65 -39.14
CA GLU A 1232 38.06 16.14 -40.27
C GLU A 1232 37.46 17.43 -40.87
N GLU A 1233 36.16 17.46 -41.15
CA GLU A 1233 35.48 18.65 -41.70
C GLU A 1233 35.50 19.85 -40.73
N LEU A 1234 35.35 19.61 -39.43
CA LEU A 1234 35.54 20.63 -38.40
C LEU A 1234 37.00 21.14 -38.33
N ALA A 1235 37.98 20.27 -38.58
CA ALA A 1235 39.39 20.66 -38.62
C ALA A 1235 39.75 21.48 -39.87
N GLU A 1236 39.21 21.12 -41.04
CA GLU A 1236 39.37 21.92 -42.27
C GLU A 1236 38.67 23.29 -42.15
N SER A 1237 37.46 23.33 -41.59
CA SER A 1237 36.75 24.59 -41.31
C SER A 1237 37.46 25.46 -40.25
N ALA A 1238 38.29 24.89 -39.38
CA ALA A 1238 39.14 25.64 -38.46
C ALA A 1238 40.46 26.10 -39.11
N ALA A 1239 40.83 25.55 -40.28
CA ALA A 1239 42.05 25.88 -41.01
C ALA A 1239 41.85 26.93 -42.13
N ASN A 1240 40.63 27.08 -42.66
CA ASN A 1240 40.22 28.16 -43.57
C ASN A 1240 39.05 28.97 -42.96
N PRO A 1241 39.31 30.12 -42.31
CA PRO A 1241 38.30 30.98 -41.68
C PRO A 1241 37.49 31.85 -42.66
#